data_AF-A0AAE1YNS2-F1
#
_entry.id   AF-A0AAE1YNS2-F1
#
_cell.length_a   1.000
_cell.length_b   1.000
_cell.length_c   1.000
_cell.angle_alpha   90.00
_cell.angle_beta   90.00
_cell.angle_gamma   90.00
#
_symmetry.space_group_name_H-M   'P 1'
#
loop_
_entity.id
_entity.type
_entity.pdbx_description
1 polymer ?
#
loop_
_entity_poly.entity_id
_entity_poly.type
_entity_poly.pdbx_seq_one_letter_code
_entity_poly.pdbx_strand_id
1 'polypeptide(L)'
;MPVYGEASLSASASAPENSKHCSPRDSNSQHHLNHSSSSITVKFVDVSFRVKQLHDRNYKSRTTNMFAGSGSPSSDMENPTINHLQERTILKGITGMAEPGKVLAILGPSGSGKSTLLNALAGRHHHGHGLTGTILFNNRKLTKSIQKKTGFVPQDDVFYPRLTVRETLVFCSLLRLPSSVPKNQKIAIAESVISELGLEKCADTIIGNSFIRGVSGGERKRVSIAHEMLVDPSLLILDEPTSGLDATAAYRVMGTLGGLAAKGKTVVTSVHQPSSRVYQMFDELLVLSEGRCIYLGKGSEAMGYFESVGFSPSFPMNPADFLLDLANGVCQFEYGTSEKEKPNVRQALVSSYENVLAPKVKAACMDAPTPTQETSSSIINHYKSCDTSHFSSWFNHFTILLQRNLKERKHETFNSLRVFQVMVASLLAGFMWWHSDYRDIQDRLGLLFFISIFWGVFPSFNAVFAFPQDRAIFIKERSSGMYTLSSYFMARITGDLPMELILPTTFLTVTYWMTGLKPQLSAFALTLMVVLGYVLVSQGLGLALGALIMDAKKASTVVTVTMLAFVLTGGYYVHKVASFMSWIKYISTTFYSYRLLINVQYGQGESIASLLGCCCSNMSSSSGGQLLDRSATTCNFIDQDIRGQTPPAVSVGILFIMFIGYRLLAYIALRRIRA
;
A
#
# COMPACT_ATOMS: atom_id res chain seq x y z
N MET A 1 -4.20 8.58 -76.20
CA MET A 1 -4.55 7.91 -77.47
C MET A 1 -5.06 6.51 -77.14
N PRO A 2 -6.11 5.98 -77.79
CA PRO A 2 -7.49 6.47 -78.06
C PRO A 2 -8.51 5.71 -77.15
N VAL A 3 -9.69 6.22 -76.78
CA VAL A 3 -10.99 6.36 -77.50
C VAL A 3 -11.59 5.03 -78.01
N TYR A 4 -12.77 4.67 -77.48
CA TYR A 4 -14.00 4.11 -78.11
C TYR A 4 -14.98 3.80 -76.95
N GLY A 5 -16.28 4.07 -76.94
CA GLY A 5 -17.24 4.49 -77.96
C GLY A 5 -18.60 3.82 -77.64
N GLU A 6 -19.66 4.64 -77.54
CA GLU A 6 -21.07 4.38 -77.91
C GLU A 6 -21.88 3.26 -77.21
N ALA A 7 -23.01 3.57 -76.55
CA ALA A 7 -24.40 3.80 -77.05
C ALA A 7 -25.27 2.55 -76.70
N SER A 8 -26.57 2.57 -76.39
CA SER A 8 -27.67 3.53 -76.50
C SER A 8 -28.98 2.99 -75.84
N LEU A 9 -29.93 3.90 -75.55
CA LEU A 9 -31.42 3.79 -75.65
C LEU A 9 -32.17 2.81 -74.70
N SER A 10 -33.33 3.11 -74.05
CA SER A 10 -34.41 4.07 -74.30
C SER A 10 -35.47 4.14 -73.16
N ALA A 11 -36.10 5.34 -73.05
CA ALA A 11 -37.51 5.69 -72.72
C ALA A 11 -38.19 5.27 -71.38
N SER A 12 -38.48 6.21 -70.46
CA SER A 12 -39.74 7.02 -70.27
C SER A 12 -40.79 6.31 -69.36
N ALA A 13 -41.50 6.89 -68.37
CA ALA A 13 -41.79 8.27 -67.96
C ALA A 13 -42.37 8.32 -66.52
N SER A 14 -42.51 9.55 -66.01
CA SER A 14 -43.31 10.08 -64.86
C SER A 14 -42.55 10.46 -63.56
N ALA A 15 -42.52 11.78 -63.32
CA ALA A 15 -42.04 12.53 -62.14
C ALA A 15 -43.22 12.76 -61.14
N PRO A 16 -43.10 13.43 -59.96
CA PRO A 16 -41.99 14.27 -59.49
C PRO A 16 -41.59 14.19 -57.99
N GLU A 17 -40.52 14.94 -57.67
CA GLU A 17 -40.24 15.64 -56.39
C GLU A 17 -40.02 14.84 -55.09
N ASN A 18 -38.76 14.69 -54.65
CA ASN A 18 -38.03 15.73 -53.90
C ASN A 18 -36.73 15.14 -53.32
N SER A 19 -35.66 15.91 -53.46
CA SER A 19 -34.26 15.53 -53.24
C SER A 19 -33.94 15.01 -51.83
N LYS A 20 -33.56 13.74 -51.74
CA LYS A 20 -32.62 13.20 -50.72
C LYS A 20 -31.56 12.37 -51.44
N HIS A 21 -30.43 12.98 -51.77
CA HIS A 21 -29.22 12.24 -52.12
C HIS A 21 -28.23 12.33 -50.97
N CYS A 22 -28.08 11.20 -50.29
CA CYS A 22 -26.87 10.82 -49.57
C CYS A 22 -25.70 10.70 -50.54
N SER A 23 -24.54 11.22 -50.13
CA SER A 23 -23.20 10.73 -50.45
C SER A 23 -22.35 10.83 -49.17
N PRO A 24 -21.29 10.00 -49.05
CA PRO A 24 -20.85 9.45 -47.77
C PRO A 24 -20.00 10.45 -47.00
N ARG A 25 -20.33 10.68 -45.72
CA ARG A 25 -19.43 11.40 -44.80
C ARG A 25 -18.43 10.43 -44.20
N ASP A 26 -17.18 10.82 -44.38
CA ASP A 26 -15.97 10.26 -43.82
C ASP A 26 -16.12 9.77 -42.38
N SER A 27 -15.69 8.52 -42.22
CA SER A 27 -15.28 7.92 -40.95
C SER A 27 -14.02 8.61 -40.44
N ASN A 28 -14.17 9.62 -39.59
CA ASN A 28 -13.16 10.01 -38.59
C ASN A 28 -13.76 11.01 -37.60
N SER A 29 -14.54 10.52 -36.63
CA SER A 29 -14.81 11.27 -35.40
C SER A 29 -13.85 10.79 -34.32
N GLN A 30 -12.63 11.33 -34.33
CA GLN A 30 -11.80 11.39 -33.14
C GLN A 30 -12.59 12.15 -32.05
N HIS A 31 -13.16 11.42 -31.11
CA HIS A 31 -13.72 12.01 -29.89
C HIS A 31 -12.56 12.46 -28.99
N HIS A 32 -11.93 13.58 -29.34
CA HIS A 32 -11.15 14.35 -28.37
C HIS A 32 -12.14 14.95 -27.37
N LEU A 33 -12.20 14.38 -26.18
CA LEU A 33 -12.74 15.05 -25.00
C LEU A 33 -11.89 16.32 -24.78
N ASN A 34 -12.30 17.44 -25.38
CA ASN A 34 -11.80 18.78 -25.04
C ASN A 34 -12.31 19.13 -23.64
N HIS A 35 -11.74 18.48 -22.62
CA HIS A 35 -11.69 19.08 -21.30
C HIS A 35 -10.65 20.19 -21.38
N SER A 36 -11.08 21.43 -21.52
CA SER A 36 -10.24 22.61 -21.30
C SER A 36 -9.81 22.60 -19.83
N SER A 37 -8.76 21.84 -19.52
CA SER A 37 -8.18 21.77 -18.18
C SER A 37 -7.73 23.19 -17.83
N SER A 38 -8.41 23.80 -16.85
CA SER A 38 -8.06 25.13 -16.35
C SER A 38 -6.59 25.11 -15.93
N SER A 39 -5.74 25.87 -16.62
CA SER A 39 -4.32 25.99 -16.31
C SER A 39 -4.12 26.47 -14.86
N ILE A 40 -3.12 25.92 -14.16
CA ILE A 40 -2.84 26.26 -12.76
C ILE A 40 -1.44 26.84 -12.65
N THR A 41 -1.34 28.13 -12.38
CA THR A 41 -0.10 28.79 -11.98
C THR A 41 0.07 28.63 -10.47
N VAL A 42 1.23 28.15 -10.04
CA VAL A 42 1.57 28.01 -8.62
C VAL A 42 2.54 29.12 -8.23
N LYS A 43 2.17 29.98 -7.29
CA LYS A 43 3.03 31.00 -6.69
C LYS A 43 3.33 30.62 -5.25
N PHE A 44 4.58 30.68 -4.85
CA PHE A 44 4.99 30.43 -3.47
C PHE A 44 5.87 31.58 -3.01
N VAL A 45 5.55 32.15 -1.84
CA VAL A 45 6.21 33.35 -1.30
C VAL A 45 6.68 33.08 0.12
N ASP A 46 7.97 33.31 0.33
CA ASP A 46 8.69 33.15 1.60
C ASP A 46 8.38 31.82 2.33
N VAL A 47 8.29 30.71 1.56
CA VAL A 47 7.96 29.40 2.10
C VAL A 47 9.10 28.87 2.96
N SER A 48 8.81 28.65 4.24
CA SER A 48 9.75 28.08 5.21
C SER A 48 9.12 26.91 5.95
N PHE A 49 9.91 25.87 6.24
CA PHE A 49 9.41 24.65 6.88
C PHE A 49 10.31 24.25 8.04
N ARG A 50 9.73 24.04 9.21
CA ARG A 50 10.41 23.63 10.45
C ARG A 50 9.92 22.27 10.91
N VAL A 51 10.86 21.40 11.27
CA VAL A 51 10.58 20.09 11.85
C VAL A 51 11.02 20.05 13.30
N LYS A 52 10.13 19.57 14.17
CA LYS A 52 10.45 19.25 15.56
C LYS A 52 11.12 17.88 15.61
N GLN A 53 12.38 17.82 15.98
CA GLN A 53 13.10 16.55 16.11
C GLN A 53 13.31 16.25 17.61
N LEU A 54 12.88 15.07 18.05
CA LEU A 54 13.26 14.52 19.35
C LEU A 54 14.69 14.01 19.23
N HIS A 55 15.62 14.70 19.88
CA HIS A 55 17.03 14.30 19.88
C HIS A 55 17.31 13.51 21.14
N ASP A 56 17.49 12.19 21.00
CA ASP A 56 17.86 11.32 22.11
C ASP A 56 19.39 11.37 22.29
N ARG A 57 19.87 12.24 23.19
CA ARG A 57 21.29 12.59 23.33
C ARG A 57 22.18 11.41 23.78
N ASN A 58 21.61 10.28 24.19
CA ASN A 58 22.35 9.18 24.85
C ASN A 58 22.64 7.95 23.97
N TYR A 59 22.24 7.88 22.70
CA TYR A 59 22.54 6.69 21.88
C TYR A 59 24.03 6.58 21.47
N LYS A 60 24.74 7.71 21.36
CA LYS A 60 26.17 7.72 20.96
C LYS A 60 27.17 7.57 22.11
N SER A 61 26.77 7.76 23.37
CA SER A 61 27.69 7.61 24.53
C SER A 61 27.66 6.23 25.19
N ARG A 62 26.73 5.34 24.79
CA ARG A 62 26.62 3.99 25.38
C ARG A 62 27.62 2.97 24.81
N THR A 63 28.25 3.26 23.67
CA THR A 63 29.22 2.34 23.03
C THR A 63 30.67 2.54 23.47
N THR A 64 31.00 3.64 24.16
CA THR A 64 32.38 3.92 24.62
C THR A 64 32.66 3.56 26.09
N ASN A 65 31.64 3.23 26.89
CA ASN A 65 31.81 2.87 28.32
C ASN A 65 31.70 1.36 28.62
N MET A 66 31.73 0.49 27.60
CA MET A 66 31.73 -0.97 27.82
C MET A 66 33.13 -1.55 28.13
N PHE A 67 34.17 -0.72 28.12
CA PHE A 67 35.55 -1.09 28.47
C PHE A 67 36.16 -0.11 29.49
N ALA A 68 35.60 -0.02 30.70
CA ALA A 68 36.31 0.50 31.88
C ALA A 68 35.63 -0.02 33.15
N GLY A 69 36.42 -0.60 34.05
CA GLY A 69 35.97 -1.46 35.16
C GLY A 69 35.34 -0.77 36.37
N SER A 70 34.72 -1.64 37.17
CA SER A 70 34.58 -1.64 38.63
C SER A 70 34.41 -0.30 39.37
N GLY A 71 33.18 -0.02 39.81
CA GLY A 71 32.85 0.97 40.82
C GLY A 71 31.43 0.76 41.33
N SER A 72 31.24 0.80 42.65
CA SER A 72 30.01 0.55 43.42
C SER A 72 28.84 1.51 43.09
N PRO A 73 27.58 1.13 43.38
CA PRO A 73 26.41 1.95 43.05
C PRO A 73 26.18 3.01 44.13
N SER A 74 26.47 4.27 43.84
CA SER A 74 25.98 5.41 44.62
C SER A 74 24.61 5.86 44.10
N SER A 75 23.72 6.15 45.05
CA SER A 75 22.36 6.64 44.86
C SER A 75 22.37 8.08 44.32
N ASP A 76 22.19 8.24 43.02
CA ASP A 76 21.95 9.54 42.41
C ASP A 76 20.50 9.68 41.95
N MET A 77 19.90 10.75 42.46
CA MET A 77 18.56 11.27 42.25
C MET A 77 18.22 11.32 40.74
N GLU A 78 17.08 10.73 40.36
CA GLU A 78 16.53 10.79 39.00
C GLU A 78 16.27 12.25 38.60
N ASN A 79 17.22 12.85 37.87
CA ASN A 79 16.97 14.10 37.15
C ASN A 79 15.99 13.81 36.00
N PRO A 80 14.86 14.53 35.89
CA PRO A 80 13.92 14.32 34.81
C PRO A 80 14.59 14.60 33.46
N THR A 81 14.49 13.64 32.54
CA THR A 81 14.94 13.76 31.15
C THR A 81 14.13 14.85 30.44
N ILE A 82 14.63 16.09 30.47
CA ILE A 82 14.10 17.17 29.64
C ILE A 82 14.50 16.89 28.20
N ASN A 83 13.59 16.27 27.46
CA ASN A 83 13.66 16.17 26.01
C ASN A 83 13.60 17.58 25.41
N HIS A 84 14.76 18.20 25.15
CA HIS A 84 14.81 19.45 24.40
C HIS A 84 14.33 19.20 22.96
N LEU A 85 13.10 19.61 22.68
CA LEU A 85 12.57 19.72 21.31
C LEU A 85 13.38 20.78 20.55
N GLN A 86 14.39 20.35 19.79
CA GLN A 86 15.07 21.24 18.85
C GLN A 86 14.26 21.31 17.54
N GLU A 87 13.91 22.53 17.15
CA GLU A 87 13.30 22.81 15.85
C GLU A 87 14.40 23.00 14.81
N ARG A 88 14.45 22.13 13.80
CA ARG A 88 15.34 22.27 12.64
C ARG A 88 14.56 22.91 11.49
N THR A 89 15.05 24.05 11.00
CA THR A 89 14.49 24.68 9.80
C THR A 89 15.06 24.00 8.55
N ILE A 90 14.20 23.37 7.76
CA ILE A 90 14.55 22.68 6.51
C ILE A 90 14.48 23.63 5.32
N LEU A 91 13.42 24.41 5.19
CA LEU A 91 13.27 25.42 4.13
C LEU A 91 13.33 26.82 4.75
N LYS A 92 14.05 27.74 4.11
CA LYS A 92 14.36 29.08 4.62
C LYS A 92 13.94 30.13 3.58
N GLY A 93 12.66 30.49 3.55
CA GLY A 93 12.13 31.64 2.81
C GLY A 93 12.19 31.54 1.29
N ILE A 94 11.72 30.43 0.71
CA ILE A 94 11.79 30.21 -0.74
C ILE A 94 10.63 30.93 -1.44
N THR A 95 10.94 31.72 -2.48
CA THR A 95 9.96 32.42 -3.31
C THR A 95 10.12 32.04 -4.78
N GLY A 96 9.01 31.87 -5.50
CA GLY A 96 9.02 31.55 -6.92
C GLY A 96 7.62 31.28 -7.49
N MET A 97 7.61 30.96 -8.78
CA MET A 97 6.40 30.68 -9.55
C MET A 97 6.61 29.51 -10.50
N ALA A 98 5.56 28.72 -10.74
CA ALA A 98 5.51 27.69 -11.77
C ALA A 98 4.31 27.99 -12.69
N GLU A 99 4.57 28.11 -13.99
CA GLU A 99 3.59 28.52 -14.99
C GLU A 99 3.07 27.35 -15.84
N PRO A 100 1.82 27.41 -16.31
CA PRO A 100 1.30 26.42 -17.25
C PRO A 100 2.05 26.44 -18.57
N GLY A 101 2.20 25.27 -19.18
CA GLY A 101 2.97 25.15 -20.43
C GLY A 101 4.45 24.88 -20.22
N LYS A 102 4.97 25.03 -18.98
CA LYS A 102 6.39 24.95 -18.67
C LYS A 102 6.72 23.81 -17.71
N VAL A 103 7.96 23.34 -17.80
CA VAL A 103 8.60 22.41 -16.86
C VAL A 103 9.52 23.19 -15.92
N LEU A 104 9.13 23.30 -14.65
CA LEU A 104 9.98 23.82 -13.58
C LEU A 104 10.78 22.66 -12.95
N ALA A 105 12.10 22.67 -13.15
CA ALA A 105 13.02 21.71 -12.56
C ALA A 105 13.63 22.24 -11.26
N ILE A 106 13.61 21.43 -10.20
CA ILE A 106 14.23 21.72 -8.91
C ILE A 106 15.52 20.90 -8.77
N LEU A 107 16.66 21.58 -8.81
CA LEU A 107 17.98 21.01 -8.59
C LEU A 107 18.51 21.33 -7.20
N GLY A 108 19.35 20.46 -6.68
CA GLY A 108 20.04 20.66 -5.41
C GLY A 108 20.57 19.35 -4.86
N PRO A 109 21.60 19.40 -4.00
CA PRO A 109 22.20 18.20 -3.44
C PRO A 109 21.23 17.44 -2.54
N SER A 110 21.62 16.22 -2.17
CA SER A 110 20.88 15.42 -1.18
C SER A 110 20.74 16.19 0.14
N GLY A 111 19.52 16.23 0.70
CA GLY A 111 19.24 16.98 1.93
C GLY A 111 19.03 18.49 1.78
N SER A 112 19.05 19.04 0.56
CA SER A 112 18.79 20.48 0.30
C SER A 112 17.33 20.92 0.51
N GLY A 113 16.39 19.99 0.65
CA GLY A 113 14.96 20.27 0.88
C GLY A 113 14.05 20.13 -0.34
N LYS A 114 14.54 19.59 -1.48
CA LYS A 114 13.75 19.39 -2.73
C LYS A 114 12.40 18.70 -2.49
N SER A 115 12.41 17.48 -1.96
CA SER A 115 11.20 16.70 -1.67
C SER A 115 10.31 17.39 -0.62
N THR A 116 10.90 18.13 0.33
CA THR A 116 10.14 18.91 1.31
C THR A 116 9.39 20.06 0.65
N LEU A 117 10.03 20.78 -0.26
CA LEU A 117 9.39 21.85 -1.05
C LEU A 117 8.30 21.28 -1.95
N LEU A 118 8.55 20.20 -2.69
CA LEU A 118 7.53 19.55 -3.53
C LEU A 118 6.30 19.11 -2.73
N ASN A 119 6.50 18.50 -1.55
CA ASN A 119 5.40 18.10 -0.69
C ASN A 119 4.64 19.30 -0.10
N ALA A 120 5.31 20.43 0.14
CA ALA A 120 4.65 21.68 0.53
C ALA A 120 3.81 22.25 -0.61
N LEU A 121 4.34 22.28 -1.85
CA LEU A 121 3.63 22.70 -3.06
C LEU A 121 2.45 21.79 -3.40
N ALA A 122 2.54 20.50 -3.09
CA ALA A 122 1.45 19.54 -3.26
C ALA A 122 0.37 19.63 -2.16
N GLY A 123 0.57 20.48 -1.14
CA GLY A 123 -0.38 20.61 -0.03
C GLY A 123 -0.44 19.39 0.90
N ARG A 124 0.59 18.54 0.89
CA ARG A 124 0.69 17.34 1.75
C ARG A 124 1.19 17.67 3.16
N HIS A 125 1.84 18.81 3.33
CA HIS A 125 2.18 19.37 4.65
C HIS A 125 1.11 20.39 5.08
N HIS A 126 0.35 20.09 6.13
CA HIS A 126 -0.66 21.01 6.65
C HIS A 126 -0.04 22.23 7.35
N HIS A 127 -0.61 23.42 7.11
CA HIS A 127 -0.38 24.61 7.93
C HIS A 127 -0.70 24.28 9.40
N GLY A 128 0.33 24.26 10.25
CA GLY A 128 0.25 23.79 11.64
C GLY A 128 1.42 22.88 12.07
N HIS A 129 2.06 22.20 11.12
CA HIS A 129 3.28 21.40 11.35
C HIS A 129 4.54 22.13 10.86
N GLY A 130 4.70 23.41 11.23
CA GLY A 130 5.94 24.18 10.97
C GLY A 130 6.10 24.76 9.56
N LEU A 131 5.08 24.68 8.69
CA LEU A 131 5.05 25.39 7.40
C LEU A 131 4.61 26.84 7.59
N THR A 132 5.40 27.78 7.08
CA THR A 132 5.17 29.24 7.08
C THR A 132 5.40 29.78 5.66
N GLY A 133 4.90 30.99 5.38
CA GLY A 133 4.85 31.55 4.03
C GLY A 133 3.48 31.31 3.36
N THR A 134 3.35 31.76 2.11
CA THR A 134 2.07 31.71 1.38
C THR A 134 2.23 30.94 0.07
N ILE A 135 1.40 29.92 -0.14
CA ILE A 135 1.31 29.18 -1.41
C ILE A 135 -0.05 29.47 -2.03
N LEU A 136 -0.04 30.00 -3.25
CA LEU A 136 -1.20 30.41 -4.02
C LEU A 136 -1.27 29.63 -5.33
N PHE A 137 -2.46 29.17 -5.68
CA PHE A 137 -2.79 28.50 -6.93
C PHE A 137 -3.75 29.42 -7.67
N ASN A 138 -3.36 29.98 -8.82
CA ASN A 138 -4.10 31.05 -9.51
C ASN A 138 -4.51 32.19 -8.56
N ASN A 139 -3.57 32.69 -7.75
CA ASN A 139 -3.79 33.70 -6.70
C ASN A 139 -4.80 33.32 -5.59
N ARG A 140 -5.18 32.04 -5.44
CA ARG A 140 -6.06 31.53 -4.38
C ARG A 140 -5.34 30.55 -3.46
N LYS A 141 -5.73 30.50 -2.18
CA LYS A 141 -5.21 29.50 -1.24
C LYS A 141 -5.62 28.08 -1.66
N LEU A 142 -4.85 27.10 -1.23
CA LEU A 142 -5.12 25.69 -1.47
C LEU A 142 -6.55 25.34 -1.02
N THR A 143 -7.35 24.86 -1.97
CA THR A 143 -8.72 24.36 -1.75
C THR A 143 -8.76 22.88 -2.11
N LYS A 144 -9.67 22.09 -1.49
CA LYS A 144 -9.86 20.66 -1.84
C LYS A 144 -10.07 20.43 -3.34
N SER A 145 -10.72 21.36 -4.05
CA SER A 145 -10.90 21.28 -5.50
C SER A 145 -9.59 21.39 -6.28
N ILE A 146 -8.63 22.18 -5.79
CA ILE A 146 -7.31 22.34 -6.41
C ILE A 146 -6.47 21.10 -6.14
N GLN A 147 -6.52 20.59 -4.90
CA GLN A 147 -5.84 19.35 -4.54
C GLN A 147 -6.30 18.15 -5.39
N LYS A 148 -7.58 18.08 -5.76
CA LYS A 148 -8.09 17.06 -6.71
C LYS A 148 -7.57 17.24 -8.14
N LYS A 149 -7.17 18.46 -8.53
CA LYS A 149 -6.57 18.81 -9.83
C LYS A 149 -5.04 18.76 -9.81
N THR A 150 -4.44 18.35 -8.69
CA THR A 150 -3.00 18.19 -8.53
C THR A 150 -2.64 16.70 -8.51
N GLY A 151 -1.80 16.27 -9.44
CA GLY A 151 -1.19 14.94 -9.43
C GLY A 151 0.16 14.98 -8.72
N PHE A 152 0.43 14.02 -7.83
CA PHE A 152 1.72 13.89 -7.15
C PHE A 152 2.31 12.51 -7.40
N VAL A 153 3.46 12.47 -8.09
CA VAL A 153 4.20 11.24 -8.37
C VAL A 153 5.34 11.12 -7.34
N PRO A 154 5.28 10.14 -6.42
CA PRO A 154 6.35 9.93 -5.45
C PRO A 154 7.61 9.36 -6.11
N GLN A 155 8.74 9.44 -5.38
CA GLN A 155 10.01 8.87 -5.80
C GLN A 155 9.91 7.34 -6.01
N ASP A 156 9.31 6.63 -5.05
CA ASP A 156 9.15 5.18 -5.11
C ASP A 156 7.89 4.76 -5.91
N ASP A 157 8.12 3.94 -6.93
CA ASP A 157 7.05 3.39 -7.76
C ASP A 157 6.46 2.11 -7.14
N VAL A 158 5.47 2.28 -6.26
CA VAL A 158 4.80 1.15 -5.58
C VAL A 158 3.58 0.69 -6.38
N PHE A 159 3.60 -0.57 -6.81
CA PHE A 159 2.55 -1.26 -7.58
C PHE A 159 2.42 -2.73 -7.18
N TYR A 160 1.29 -3.35 -7.56
CA TYR A 160 1.12 -4.80 -7.48
C TYR A 160 1.98 -5.50 -8.56
N PRO A 161 2.98 -6.33 -8.19
CA PRO A 161 3.96 -6.85 -9.15
C PRO A 161 3.38 -7.77 -10.23
N ARG A 162 2.29 -8.46 -9.91
CA ARG A 162 1.69 -9.48 -10.80
C ARG A 162 0.54 -8.95 -11.67
N LEU A 163 0.14 -7.69 -11.53
CA LEU A 163 -0.83 -7.07 -12.41
C LEU A 163 -0.12 -6.52 -13.66
N THR A 164 -0.84 -6.51 -14.78
CA THR A 164 -0.34 -5.84 -16.00
C THR A 164 -0.48 -4.33 -15.90
N VAL A 165 0.20 -3.60 -16.79
CA VAL A 165 0.09 -2.14 -16.89
C VAL A 165 -1.37 -1.73 -17.14
N ARG A 166 -2.02 -2.36 -18.12
CA ARG A 166 -3.42 -2.13 -18.49
C ARG A 166 -4.36 -2.41 -17.32
N GLU A 167 -4.19 -3.56 -16.66
CA GLU A 167 -5.01 -3.92 -15.50
C GLU A 167 -4.88 -2.90 -14.37
N THR A 168 -3.65 -2.49 -14.06
CA THR A 168 -3.38 -1.53 -12.99
C THR A 168 -4.04 -0.18 -13.27
N LEU A 169 -3.93 0.32 -14.50
CA LEU A 169 -4.53 1.60 -14.90
C LEU A 169 -6.05 1.52 -15.00
N VAL A 170 -6.61 0.40 -15.48
CA VAL A 170 -8.06 0.19 -15.51
C VAL A 170 -8.63 0.09 -14.09
N PHE A 171 -8.01 -0.67 -13.18
CA PHE A 171 -8.48 -0.72 -11.79
C PHE A 171 -8.40 0.66 -11.12
N CYS A 172 -7.32 1.41 -11.37
CA CYS A 172 -7.18 2.76 -10.87
C CYS A 172 -8.24 3.70 -11.45
N SER A 173 -8.53 3.63 -12.75
CA SER A 173 -9.55 4.48 -13.39
C SER A 173 -10.95 4.18 -12.85
N LEU A 174 -11.26 2.90 -12.63
CA LEU A 174 -12.53 2.46 -12.04
C LEU A 174 -12.74 2.99 -10.62
N LEU A 175 -11.67 3.08 -9.82
CA LEU A 175 -11.70 3.54 -8.43
C LEU A 175 -11.61 5.07 -8.28
N ARG A 176 -10.82 5.77 -9.11
CA ARG A 176 -10.61 7.22 -8.99
C ARG A 176 -11.67 8.05 -9.71
N LEU A 177 -12.17 7.59 -10.85
CA LEU A 177 -13.15 8.36 -11.63
C LEU A 177 -14.54 8.29 -10.98
N PRO A 178 -15.33 9.37 -11.06
CA PRO A 178 -16.65 9.42 -10.43
C PRO A 178 -17.58 8.33 -10.98
N SER A 179 -18.56 7.90 -10.19
CA SER A 179 -19.57 6.90 -10.58
C SER A 179 -20.50 7.37 -11.70
N SER A 180 -20.54 8.68 -11.99
CA SER A 180 -21.28 9.24 -13.12
C SER A 180 -20.75 8.80 -14.48
N VAL A 181 -19.46 8.44 -14.58
CA VAL A 181 -18.85 7.97 -15.82
C VAL A 181 -19.09 6.47 -15.98
N PRO A 182 -19.67 6.00 -17.10
CA PRO A 182 -19.93 4.59 -17.32
C PRO A 182 -18.63 3.78 -17.40
N LYS A 183 -18.68 2.51 -16.99
CA LYS A 183 -17.52 1.62 -16.90
C LYS A 183 -16.71 1.56 -18.20
N ASN A 184 -17.38 1.49 -19.35
CA ASN A 184 -16.73 1.43 -20.66
C ASN A 184 -15.92 2.70 -20.97
N GLN A 185 -16.45 3.87 -20.58
CA GLN A 185 -15.74 5.14 -20.77
C GLN A 185 -14.57 5.27 -19.79
N LYS A 186 -14.68 4.76 -18.56
CA LYS A 186 -13.54 4.69 -17.62
C LYS A 186 -12.39 3.83 -18.15
N ILE A 187 -12.73 2.72 -18.84
CA ILE A 187 -11.74 1.86 -19.50
C ILE A 187 -11.12 2.61 -20.68
N ALA A 188 -11.94 3.26 -21.53
CA ALA A 188 -11.45 4.04 -22.67
C ALA A 188 -10.50 5.19 -22.24
N ILE A 189 -10.76 5.85 -21.11
CA ILE A 189 -9.85 6.85 -20.53
C ILE A 189 -8.51 6.22 -20.16
N ALA A 190 -8.51 5.04 -19.54
CA ALA A 190 -7.27 4.34 -19.21
C ALA A 190 -6.47 3.98 -20.48
N GLU A 191 -7.14 3.52 -21.54
CA GLU A 191 -6.53 3.24 -22.84
C GLU A 191 -5.93 4.49 -23.48
N SER A 192 -6.64 5.62 -23.43
CA SER A 192 -6.13 6.90 -23.93
C SER A 192 -4.85 7.33 -23.21
N VAL A 193 -4.77 7.15 -21.89
CA VAL A 193 -3.57 7.48 -21.10
C VAL A 193 -2.41 6.55 -21.41
N ILE A 194 -2.67 5.26 -21.68
CA ILE A 194 -1.65 4.29 -22.12
C ILE A 194 -1.03 4.74 -23.44
N SER A 195 -1.85 5.15 -24.41
CA SER A 195 -1.38 5.64 -25.69
C SER A 195 -0.61 6.96 -25.56
N GLU A 196 -1.15 7.91 -24.78
CA GLU A 196 -0.54 9.23 -24.56
C GLU A 196 0.87 9.15 -23.96
N LEU A 197 1.13 8.18 -23.08
CA LEU A 197 2.43 7.99 -22.44
C LEU A 197 3.33 6.97 -23.17
N GLY A 198 2.92 6.49 -24.34
CA GLY A 198 3.70 5.55 -25.15
C GLY A 198 3.91 4.19 -24.47
N LEU A 199 2.89 3.71 -23.73
CA LEU A 199 2.92 2.44 -22.99
C LEU A 199 2.26 1.28 -23.75
N GLU A 200 1.84 1.48 -24.99
CA GLU A 200 1.09 0.49 -25.80
C GLU A 200 1.81 -0.86 -25.91
N LYS A 201 3.13 -0.84 -26.16
CA LYS A 201 3.94 -2.06 -26.32
C LYS A 201 4.03 -2.90 -25.05
N CYS A 202 3.88 -2.29 -23.88
CA CYS A 202 3.99 -2.95 -22.57
C CYS A 202 2.67 -2.97 -21.80
N ALA A 203 1.55 -2.61 -22.43
CA ALA A 203 0.24 -2.53 -21.81
C ALA A 203 -0.18 -3.87 -21.17
N ASP A 204 0.07 -4.99 -21.86
CA ASP A 204 -0.30 -6.33 -21.40
C ASP A 204 0.85 -7.08 -20.70
N THR A 205 1.96 -6.39 -20.43
CA THR A 205 3.10 -6.93 -19.68
C THR A 205 2.90 -6.69 -18.18
N ILE A 206 3.30 -7.66 -17.36
CA ILE A 206 3.30 -7.52 -15.89
C ILE A 206 4.26 -6.41 -15.44
N ILE A 207 3.86 -5.64 -14.42
CA ILE A 207 4.70 -4.55 -13.90
C ILE A 207 6.00 -5.11 -13.28
N GLY A 208 5.89 -6.22 -12.56
CA GLY A 208 7.02 -6.86 -11.88
C GLY A 208 7.50 -6.10 -10.65
N ASN A 209 8.58 -6.61 -10.06
CA ASN A 209 9.32 -5.98 -8.95
C ASN A 209 10.80 -6.41 -9.05
N SER A 210 11.58 -6.23 -7.99
CA SER A 210 13.00 -6.63 -7.98
C SER A 210 13.23 -8.15 -8.11
N PHE A 211 12.22 -8.98 -7.79
CA PHE A 211 12.30 -10.44 -7.83
C PHE A 211 11.59 -11.06 -9.05
N ILE A 212 10.55 -10.39 -9.54
CA ILE A 212 9.73 -10.81 -10.68
C ILE A 212 10.03 -9.85 -11.82
N ARG A 213 10.67 -10.35 -12.87
CA ARG A 213 10.94 -9.57 -14.07
C ARG A 213 9.62 -9.07 -14.68
N GLY A 214 9.54 -7.78 -14.95
CA GLY A 214 8.40 -7.13 -15.60
C GLY A 214 8.85 -6.05 -16.58
N VAL A 215 8.12 -4.94 -16.61
CA VAL A 215 8.46 -3.77 -17.44
C VAL A 215 9.79 -3.13 -17.03
N SER A 216 10.41 -2.38 -17.95
CA SER A 216 11.65 -1.65 -17.66
C SER A 216 11.45 -0.54 -16.63
N GLY A 217 12.52 -0.08 -15.97
CA GLY A 217 12.43 0.99 -14.97
C GLY A 217 11.82 2.28 -15.52
N GLY A 218 12.17 2.68 -16.75
CA GLY A 218 11.62 3.87 -17.39
C GLY A 218 10.14 3.71 -17.74
N GLU A 219 9.73 2.53 -18.20
CA GLU A 219 8.30 2.21 -18.41
C GLU A 219 7.54 2.23 -17.09
N ARG A 220 8.08 1.62 -16.03
CA ARG A 220 7.47 1.63 -14.69
C ARG A 220 7.25 3.05 -14.17
N LYS A 221 8.23 3.94 -14.37
CA LYS A 221 8.06 5.36 -14.00
C LYS A 221 6.97 6.04 -14.82
N ARG A 222 6.89 5.78 -16.13
CA ARG A 222 5.77 6.27 -16.96
C ARG A 222 4.42 5.71 -16.52
N VAL A 223 4.34 4.47 -16.02
CA VAL A 223 3.12 3.93 -15.39
C VAL A 223 2.77 4.68 -14.10
N SER A 224 3.76 5.12 -13.32
CA SER A 224 3.59 6.00 -12.15
C SER A 224 2.99 7.35 -12.54
N ILE A 225 3.46 7.93 -13.65
CA ILE A 225 2.89 9.16 -14.21
C ILE A 225 1.46 8.89 -14.73
N ALA A 226 1.25 7.80 -15.47
CA ALA A 226 -0.04 7.36 -15.99
C ALA A 226 -1.09 7.24 -14.88
N HIS A 227 -0.71 6.67 -13.75
CA HIS A 227 -1.56 6.49 -12.58
C HIS A 227 -2.14 7.82 -12.07
N GLU A 228 -1.35 8.91 -12.09
CA GLU A 228 -1.82 10.24 -11.73
C GLU A 228 -2.55 10.95 -12.87
N MET A 229 -2.18 10.66 -14.13
CA MET A 229 -2.81 11.23 -15.32
C MET A 229 -4.26 10.77 -15.54
N LEU A 230 -4.70 9.67 -14.94
CA LEU A 230 -6.09 9.19 -15.06
C LEU A 230 -7.16 10.18 -14.58
N VAL A 231 -6.81 11.11 -13.68
CA VAL A 231 -7.72 12.16 -13.18
C VAL A 231 -7.58 13.46 -13.99
N ASP A 232 -6.73 13.45 -15.02
CA ASP A 232 -6.39 14.60 -15.85
C ASP A 232 -5.97 15.84 -15.03
N PRO A 233 -4.90 15.75 -14.21
CA PRO A 233 -4.47 16.86 -13.38
C PRO A 233 -3.93 18.02 -14.24
N SER A 234 -4.24 19.25 -13.83
CA SER A 234 -3.72 20.47 -14.46
C SER A 234 -2.34 20.87 -13.90
N LEU A 235 -2.02 20.42 -12.68
CA LEU A 235 -0.72 20.57 -12.04
C LEU A 235 -0.15 19.18 -11.74
N LEU A 236 1.03 18.87 -12.26
CA LEU A 236 1.73 17.62 -12.03
C LEU A 236 3.04 17.88 -11.27
N ILE A 237 3.16 17.29 -10.09
CA ILE A 237 4.35 17.40 -9.23
C ILE A 237 5.03 16.04 -9.16
N LEU A 238 6.32 15.96 -9.48
CA LEU A 238 7.08 14.71 -9.50
C LEU A 238 8.31 14.81 -8.60
N ASP A 239 8.52 13.80 -7.76
CA ASP A 239 9.72 13.69 -6.95
C ASP A 239 10.71 12.70 -7.60
N GLU A 240 11.84 13.21 -8.07
CA GLU A 240 12.95 12.49 -8.69
C GLU A 240 12.53 11.43 -9.72
N PRO A 241 11.77 11.78 -10.78
CA PRO A 241 11.28 10.81 -11.75
C PRO A 241 12.40 10.16 -12.58
N THR A 242 13.59 10.76 -12.63
CA THR A 242 14.74 10.20 -13.36
C THR A 242 15.66 9.33 -12.49
N SER A 243 15.37 9.18 -11.20
CA SER A 243 16.22 8.42 -10.28
C SER A 243 16.23 6.92 -10.61
N GLY A 244 17.42 6.32 -10.64
CA GLY A 244 17.62 4.91 -10.98
C GLY A 244 17.40 4.56 -12.45
N LEU A 245 17.30 5.55 -13.35
CA LEU A 245 17.20 5.35 -14.80
C LEU A 245 18.54 5.63 -15.49
N ASP A 246 18.78 4.96 -16.61
CA ASP A 246 19.86 5.33 -17.51
C ASP A 246 19.53 6.65 -18.25
N ALA A 247 20.55 7.30 -18.80
CA ALA A 247 20.39 8.61 -19.45
C ALA A 247 19.34 8.61 -20.58
N THR A 248 19.20 7.50 -21.31
CA THR A 248 18.25 7.40 -22.42
C THR A 248 16.82 7.26 -21.92
N ALA A 249 16.59 6.40 -20.91
CA ALA A 249 15.26 6.30 -20.30
C ALA A 249 14.85 7.61 -19.60
N ALA A 250 15.76 8.26 -18.88
CA ALA A 250 15.53 9.56 -18.26
C ALA A 250 15.10 10.62 -19.31
N TYR A 251 15.82 10.69 -20.43
CA TYR A 251 15.46 11.59 -21.54
C TYR A 251 14.06 11.32 -22.11
N ARG A 252 13.67 10.04 -22.25
CA ARG A 252 12.33 9.67 -22.72
C ARG A 252 11.23 10.04 -21.72
N VAL A 253 11.47 9.84 -20.42
CA VAL A 253 10.52 10.24 -19.36
C VAL A 253 10.36 11.75 -19.36
N MET A 254 11.45 12.51 -19.41
CA MET A 254 11.42 13.97 -19.46
C MET A 254 10.79 14.51 -20.74
N GLY A 255 11.03 13.89 -21.90
CA GLY A 255 10.35 14.23 -23.14
C GLY A 255 8.84 14.01 -23.07
N THR A 256 8.40 12.96 -22.34
CA THR A 256 6.97 12.73 -22.08
C THR A 256 6.39 13.85 -21.21
N LEU A 257 7.11 14.26 -20.15
CA LEU A 257 6.71 15.39 -19.29
C LEU A 257 6.66 16.72 -20.04
N GLY A 258 7.62 16.99 -20.93
CA GLY A 258 7.62 18.15 -21.81
C GLY A 258 6.43 18.13 -22.78
N GLY A 259 6.07 16.96 -23.32
CA GLY A 259 4.86 16.80 -24.13
C GLY A 259 3.56 17.08 -23.36
N LEU A 260 3.50 16.69 -22.07
CA LEU A 260 2.38 17.04 -21.18
C LEU A 260 2.34 18.54 -20.87
N ALA A 261 3.49 19.16 -20.63
CA ALA A 261 3.60 20.60 -20.42
C ALA A 261 3.13 21.37 -21.66
N ALA A 262 3.56 20.98 -22.86
CA ALA A 262 3.14 21.58 -24.14
C ALA A 262 1.62 21.54 -24.38
N LYS A 263 0.90 20.59 -23.75
CA LYS A 263 -0.58 20.53 -23.75
C LYS A 263 -1.24 21.49 -22.74
N GLY A 264 -0.49 22.40 -22.13
CA GLY A 264 -0.97 23.42 -21.20
C GLY A 264 -0.98 23.00 -19.72
N LYS A 265 -0.34 21.88 -19.36
CA LYS A 265 -0.19 21.46 -17.96
C LYS A 265 1.00 22.15 -17.31
N THR A 266 0.92 22.36 -16.01
CA THR A 266 2.04 22.86 -15.20
C THR A 266 2.80 21.67 -14.64
N VAL A 267 4.09 21.55 -14.95
CA VAL A 267 4.91 20.42 -14.47
C VAL A 267 6.01 20.94 -13.54
N VAL A 268 6.05 20.42 -12.32
CA VAL A 268 7.11 20.70 -11.35
C VAL A 268 7.81 19.40 -10.99
N THR A 269 9.12 19.31 -11.19
CA THR A 269 9.87 18.08 -10.94
C THR A 269 11.14 18.35 -10.16
N SER A 270 11.48 17.52 -9.17
CA SER A 270 12.84 17.48 -8.63
C SER A 270 13.70 16.57 -9.50
N VAL A 271 14.96 16.93 -9.70
CA VAL A 271 15.92 16.09 -10.45
C VAL A 271 17.23 16.04 -9.68
N HIS A 272 17.77 14.83 -9.51
CA HIS A 272 19.08 14.61 -8.90
C HIS A 272 20.07 14.28 -10.02
N GLN A 273 21.00 15.20 -10.28
CA GLN A 273 22.09 15.05 -11.25
C GLN A 273 21.64 14.66 -12.69
N PRO A 274 20.96 15.56 -13.42
CA PRO A 274 20.55 15.29 -14.80
C PRO A 274 21.74 15.27 -15.77
N SER A 275 21.61 14.47 -16.83
CA SER A 275 22.50 14.56 -17.99
C SER A 275 22.29 15.88 -18.74
N SER A 276 23.30 16.33 -19.49
CA SER A 276 23.22 17.59 -20.25
C SER A 276 22.02 17.64 -21.22
N ARG A 277 21.63 16.49 -21.78
CA ARG A 277 20.44 16.37 -22.65
C ARG A 277 19.13 16.63 -21.90
N VAL A 278 19.04 16.16 -20.65
CA VAL A 278 17.86 16.40 -19.80
C VAL A 278 17.85 17.84 -19.31
N TYR A 279 19.02 18.39 -18.96
CA TYR A 279 19.14 19.78 -18.53
C TYR A 279 18.58 20.78 -19.55
N GLN A 280 18.85 20.54 -20.84
CA GLN A 280 18.34 21.38 -21.94
C GLN A 280 16.82 21.33 -22.12
N MET A 281 16.12 20.36 -21.50
CA MET A 281 14.66 20.24 -21.58
C MET A 281 13.92 21.06 -20.51
N PHE A 282 14.64 21.71 -19.60
CA PHE A 282 14.03 22.51 -18.53
C PHE A 282 13.75 23.93 -19.01
N ASP A 283 12.48 24.34 -18.97
CA ASP A 283 12.10 25.72 -19.26
C ASP A 283 12.57 26.66 -18.15
N GLU A 284 12.32 26.24 -16.90
CA GLU A 284 12.68 26.98 -15.70
C GLU A 284 13.42 26.09 -14.72
N LEU A 285 14.35 26.71 -13.99
CA LEU A 285 15.26 26.05 -13.08
C LEU A 285 15.26 26.75 -11.72
N LEU A 286 14.99 25.99 -10.66
CA LEU A 286 15.14 26.38 -9.27
C LEU A 286 16.29 25.59 -8.65
N VAL A 287 17.33 26.27 -8.16
CA VAL A 287 18.48 25.61 -7.51
C VAL A 287 18.45 25.86 -6.00
N LEU A 288 18.52 24.79 -5.22
CA LEU A 288 18.46 24.81 -3.76
C LEU A 288 19.79 24.38 -3.13
N SER A 289 20.20 25.09 -2.08
CA SER A 289 21.32 24.72 -1.20
C SER A 289 20.91 24.92 0.27
N GLU A 290 21.01 23.86 1.08
CA GLU A 290 20.67 23.86 2.52
C GLU A 290 19.36 24.58 2.90
N GLY A 291 18.32 24.38 2.10
CA GLY A 291 17.00 24.98 2.30
C GLY A 291 16.82 26.40 1.79
N ARG A 292 17.85 26.99 1.16
CA ARG A 292 17.81 28.32 0.54
C ARG A 292 17.82 28.20 -0.98
N CYS A 293 17.20 29.17 -1.65
CA CYS A 293 17.30 29.30 -3.09
C CYS A 293 18.59 30.04 -3.46
N ILE A 294 19.33 29.54 -4.45
CA ILE A 294 20.52 30.20 -5.00
C ILE A 294 20.30 30.69 -6.44
N TYR A 295 19.29 30.15 -7.14
CA TYR A 295 18.91 30.58 -8.47
C TYR A 295 17.46 30.21 -8.78
N LEU A 296 16.75 31.10 -9.45
CA LEU A 296 15.44 30.83 -10.05
C LEU A 296 15.31 31.62 -11.36
N GLY A 297 15.15 30.93 -12.48
CA GLY A 297 15.01 31.57 -13.79
C GLY A 297 15.04 30.55 -14.91
N LYS A 298 15.29 30.98 -16.15
CA LYS A 298 15.41 30.04 -17.28
C LYS A 298 16.65 29.16 -17.13
N GLY A 299 16.55 27.90 -17.55
CA GLY A 299 17.69 26.97 -17.52
C GLY A 299 18.89 27.44 -18.37
N SER A 300 18.61 28.10 -19.50
CA SER A 300 19.63 28.64 -20.42
C SER A 300 20.41 29.83 -19.85
N GLU A 301 19.78 30.63 -18.98
CA GLU A 301 20.36 31.86 -18.40
C GLU A 301 21.18 31.57 -17.13
N ALA A 302 21.07 30.34 -16.57
CA ALA A 302 21.67 29.98 -15.30
C ALA A 302 23.21 30.11 -15.31
N MET A 303 23.89 29.59 -16.32
CA MET A 303 25.36 29.64 -16.40
C MET A 303 25.86 31.09 -16.47
N GLY A 304 25.24 31.94 -17.29
CA GLY A 304 25.60 33.36 -17.38
C GLY A 304 25.38 34.12 -16.07
N TYR A 305 24.38 33.74 -15.27
CA TYR A 305 24.21 34.28 -13.92
C TYR A 305 25.37 33.92 -13.01
N PHE A 306 25.76 32.64 -12.91
CA PHE A 306 26.85 32.23 -12.03
C PHE A 306 28.20 32.82 -12.47
N GLU A 307 28.44 32.94 -13.78
CA GLU A 307 29.59 33.65 -14.33
C GLU A 307 29.61 35.12 -13.89
N SER A 308 28.46 35.81 -13.92
CA SER A 308 28.35 37.21 -13.47
C SER A 308 28.61 37.40 -11.96
N VAL A 309 28.40 36.35 -11.16
CA VAL A 309 28.69 36.32 -9.71
C VAL A 309 30.16 35.96 -9.44
N GLY A 310 30.93 35.60 -10.47
CA GLY A 310 32.35 35.24 -10.37
C GLY A 310 32.61 33.74 -10.22
N PHE A 311 31.61 32.89 -10.50
CA PHE A 311 31.75 31.44 -10.51
C PHE A 311 31.63 30.91 -11.93
N SER A 312 32.77 30.52 -12.52
CA SER A 312 32.83 29.87 -13.83
C SER A 312 33.46 28.48 -13.73
N PRO A 313 33.05 27.50 -14.54
CA PRO A 313 33.71 26.20 -14.59
C PRO A 313 35.12 26.33 -15.17
N SER A 314 36.10 25.63 -14.58
CA SER A 314 37.50 25.63 -15.03
C SER A 314 37.74 24.80 -16.29
N PHE A 315 36.84 23.87 -16.61
CA PHE A 315 36.86 23.06 -17.82
C PHE A 315 35.41 22.82 -18.31
N PRO A 316 35.21 22.46 -19.59
CA PRO A 316 33.88 22.16 -20.12
C PRO A 316 33.26 20.97 -19.38
N MET A 317 32.28 21.24 -18.52
CA MET A 317 31.54 20.25 -17.75
C MET A 317 30.04 20.41 -17.96
N ASN A 318 29.28 19.39 -17.58
CA ASN A 318 27.82 19.46 -17.58
C ASN A 318 27.34 20.61 -16.66
N PRO A 319 26.52 21.55 -17.16
CA PRO A 319 25.99 22.65 -16.36
C PRO A 319 25.34 22.18 -15.07
N ALA A 320 24.60 21.08 -15.09
CA ALA A 320 23.92 20.58 -13.90
C ALA A 320 24.89 20.10 -12.82
N ASP A 321 26.00 19.46 -13.22
CA ASP A 321 27.03 19.00 -12.28
C ASP A 321 27.73 20.22 -11.65
N PHE A 322 28.04 21.25 -12.45
CA PHE A 322 28.60 22.51 -11.95
C PHE A 322 27.70 23.18 -10.92
N LEU A 323 26.39 23.29 -11.21
CA LEU A 323 25.42 23.88 -10.29
C LEU A 323 25.28 23.09 -8.98
N LEU A 324 25.40 21.76 -9.03
CA LEU A 324 25.35 20.90 -7.85
C LEU A 324 26.63 21.02 -7.02
N ASP A 325 27.80 21.14 -7.65
CA ASP A 325 29.07 21.39 -6.97
C ASP A 325 29.05 22.74 -6.24
N LEU A 326 28.58 23.80 -6.91
CA LEU A 326 28.36 25.12 -6.29
C LEU A 326 27.37 25.03 -5.12
N ALA A 327 26.26 24.33 -5.28
CA ALA A 327 25.28 24.14 -4.22
C ALA A 327 25.84 23.32 -3.04
N ASN A 328 26.80 22.41 -3.29
CA ASN A 328 27.57 21.72 -2.27
C ASN A 328 28.69 22.58 -1.66
N GLY A 329 28.95 23.78 -2.18
CA GLY A 329 30.07 24.64 -1.75
C GLY A 329 31.42 24.15 -2.24
N VAL A 330 31.45 23.25 -3.22
CA VAL A 330 32.67 22.80 -3.90
C VAL A 330 32.93 23.77 -5.04
N CYS A 331 33.99 24.57 -4.90
CA CYS A 331 34.56 25.33 -5.99
C CYS A 331 36.00 24.86 -6.17
N GLN A 332 36.33 24.34 -7.35
CA GLN A 332 37.71 24.09 -7.73
C GLN A 332 38.35 25.44 -8.08
N PHE A 333 38.97 26.08 -7.09
CA PHE A 333 39.89 27.18 -7.36
C PHE A 333 41.16 26.60 -7.99
N GLU A 334 41.73 27.33 -8.95
CA GLU A 334 43.07 27.02 -9.49
C GLU A 334 44.08 26.86 -8.35
N TYR A 335 45.02 25.91 -8.52
CA TYR A 335 46.07 25.58 -7.56
C TYR A 335 46.77 26.84 -7.02
N GLY A 336 46.55 27.19 -5.74
CA GLY A 336 47.32 28.27 -5.08
C GLY A 336 46.69 28.98 -3.88
N THR A 337 45.38 28.85 -3.60
CA THR A 337 44.73 29.57 -2.49
C THR A 337 44.67 28.74 -1.19
N SER A 338 45.18 29.31 -0.09
CA SER A 338 45.26 28.68 1.24
C SER A 338 43.86 28.33 1.78
N GLU A 339 43.69 27.13 2.37
CA GLU A 339 42.39 26.63 2.86
C GLU A 339 41.70 27.52 3.91
N LYS A 340 42.43 28.44 4.56
CA LYS A 340 41.92 29.35 5.59
C LYS A 340 41.21 30.60 5.06
N GLU A 341 41.29 30.88 3.76
CA GLU A 341 40.72 32.09 3.13
C GLU A 341 39.54 31.81 2.19
N LYS A 342 39.01 30.59 2.13
CA LYS A 342 37.83 30.33 1.29
C LYS A 342 36.61 31.05 1.89
N PRO A 343 36.05 32.09 1.23
CA PRO A 343 34.78 32.65 1.66
C PRO A 343 33.76 31.52 1.65
N ASN A 344 32.81 31.53 2.59
CA ASN A 344 31.75 30.53 2.65
C ASN A 344 30.92 30.64 1.35
N VAL A 345 31.30 29.89 0.32
CA VAL A 345 30.80 29.98 -1.07
C VAL A 345 29.28 30.01 -1.07
N ARG A 346 28.68 29.14 -0.26
CA ARG A 346 27.22 29.03 -0.11
C ARG A 346 26.59 30.33 0.39
N GLN A 347 27.23 31.01 1.34
CA GLN A 347 26.74 32.27 1.88
C GLN A 347 26.88 33.41 0.87
N ALA A 348 27.95 33.41 0.07
CA ALA A 348 28.13 34.35 -1.03
C ALA A 348 27.10 34.14 -2.15
N LEU A 349 26.77 32.89 -2.50
CA LEU A 349 25.74 32.55 -3.48
C LEU A 349 24.33 32.96 -3.02
N VAL A 350 24.05 32.78 -1.73
CA VAL A 350 22.77 33.20 -1.14
C VAL A 350 22.64 34.71 -1.11
N SER A 351 23.69 35.44 -0.69
CA SER A 351 23.64 36.91 -0.64
C SER A 351 23.53 37.52 -2.04
N SER A 352 24.21 36.95 -3.04
CA SER A 352 24.08 37.39 -4.43
C SER A 352 22.68 37.13 -4.98
N TYR A 353 22.07 35.98 -4.68
CA TYR A 353 20.67 35.71 -5.02
C TYR A 353 19.70 36.72 -4.38
N GLU A 354 19.84 36.97 -3.06
CA GLU A 354 18.99 37.90 -2.31
C GLU A 354 19.07 39.34 -2.84
N ASN A 355 20.24 39.77 -3.33
CA ASN A 355 20.45 41.12 -3.85
C ASN A 355 20.03 41.28 -5.32
N VAL A 356 20.28 40.29 -6.18
CA VAL A 356 20.14 40.43 -7.64
C VAL A 356 18.85 39.81 -8.18
N LEU A 357 18.53 38.58 -7.78
CA LEU A 357 17.43 37.81 -8.37
C LEU A 357 16.17 37.85 -7.51
N ALA A 358 16.27 37.77 -6.20
CA ALA A 358 15.11 37.73 -5.32
C ALA A 358 14.16 38.92 -5.51
N PRO A 359 14.62 40.18 -5.71
CA PRO A 359 13.74 41.30 -5.98
C PRO A 359 13.00 41.15 -7.33
N LYS A 360 13.71 40.68 -8.37
CA LYS A 360 13.13 40.44 -9.71
C LYS A 360 12.08 39.34 -9.67
N VAL A 361 12.35 38.25 -8.95
CA VAL A 361 11.40 37.14 -8.76
C VAL A 361 10.19 37.61 -7.95
N LYS A 362 10.39 38.39 -6.88
CA LYS A 362 9.30 38.94 -6.07
C LYS A 362 8.42 39.89 -6.88
N ALA A 363 9.02 40.77 -7.68
CA ALA A 363 8.30 41.64 -8.61
C ALA A 363 7.53 40.81 -9.65
N ALA A 364 8.17 39.85 -10.32
CA ALA A 364 7.49 38.97 -11.28
C ALA A 364 6.32 38.18 -10.66
N CYS A 365 6.45 37.73 -9.40
CA CYS A 365 5.35 37.06 -8.69
C CYS A 365 4.17 38.00 -8.40
N MET A 366 4.45 39.29 -8.14
CA MET A 366 3.44 40.33 -7.90
C MET A 366 2.78 40.82 -9.19
N ASP A 367 3.57 40.98 -10.26
CA ASP A 367 3.15 41.56 -11.54
C ASP A 367 2.54 40.54 -12.52
N ALA A 368 2.77 39.23 -12.32
CA ALA A 368 2.29 38.20 -13.23
C ALA A 368 0.76 38.28 -13.41
N PRO A 369 0.27 38.49 -14.66
CA PRO A 369 -1.11 38.77 -14.95
C PRO A 369 -2.00 37.63 -14.45
N THR A 370 -3.11 38.04 -13.82
CA THR A 370 -4.16 37.11 -13.43
C THR A 370 -4.77 36.57 -14.72
N PRO A 371 -4.82 35.24 -14.96
CA PRO A 371 -5.61 34.74 -16.08
C PRO A 371 -7.02 35.30 -15.94
N THR A 372 -7.44 36.03 -16.97
CA THR A 372 -8.70 36.76 -17.04
C THR A 372 -9.84 35.84 -16.63
N GLN A 373 -10.72 36.35 -15.78
CA GLN A 373 -11.94 35.65 -15.41
C GLN A 373 -12.75 35.33 -16.67
N GLU A 374 -12.70 34.09 -17.13
CA GLU A 374 -13.89 33.52 -17.75
C GLU A 374 -14.85 33.17 -16.62
N THR A 375 -16.00 33.85 -16.67
CA THR A 375 -17.19 33.72 -15.85
C THR A 375 -17.76 32.30 -15.91
N SER A 376 -17.04 31.31 -15.39
CA SER A 376 -17.53 29.96 -15.15
C SER A 376 -18.14 29.85 -13.75
N SER A 377 -18.85 30.88 -13.30
CA SER A 377 -19.77 30.80 -12.16
C SER A 377 -21.02 29.98 -12.48
N SER A 378 -21.19 29.50 -13.72
CA SER A 378 -22.30 28.63 -14.15
C SER A 378 -21.96 27.13 -14.23
N ILE A 379 -20.68 26.70 -14.22
CA ILE A 379 -20.30 25.27 -14.24
C ILE A 379 -19.98 24.72 -12.84
N ILE A 380 -19.71 25.59 -11.87
CA ILE A 380 -19.38 25.20 -10.48
C ILE A 380 -20.59 24.54 -9.76
N ASN A 381 -21.81 24.68 -10.29
CA ASN A 381 -23.00 24.03 -9.76
C ASN A 381 -23.30 22.63 -10.33
N HIS A 382 -22.56 22.13 -11.32
CA HIS A 382 -22.87 20.82 -11.92
C HIS A 382 -22.17 19.61 -11.27
N TYR A 383 -21.34 19.84 -10.23
CA TYR A 383 -20.79 18.78 -9.38
C TYR A 383 -21.22 18.91 -7.91
N LYS A 384 -22.33 19.61 -7.65
CA LYS A 384 -23.07 19.46 -6.40
C LYS A 384 -24.19 18.44 -6.60
N SER A 385 -24.17 17.43 -5.74
CA SER A 385 -25.15 16.37 -5.57
C SER A 385 -25.05 15.19 -6.53
N CYS A 386 -24.45 14.11 -6.02
CA CYS A 386 -25.21 12.88 -5.83
C CYS A 386 -24.62 12.16 -4.60
N ASP A 387 -24.97 12.65 -3.41
CA ASP A 387 -24.94 11.90 -2.15
C ASP A 387 -26.07 10.84 -2.11
N THR A 388 -26.51 10.34 -3.27
CA THR A 388 -27.44 9.23 -3.36
C THR A 388 -26.66 7.92 -3.34
N SER A 389 -26.68 7.33 -2.14
CA SER A 389 -26.23 6.01 -1.74
C SER A 389 -24.72 5.82 -1.58
N HIS A 390 -24.18 6.33 -0.46
CA HIS A 390 -22.91 5.85 0.12
C HIS A 390 -22.78 4.32 0.07
N PHE A 391 -23.90 3.58 0.16
CA PHE A 391 -23.94 2.13 0.05
C PHE A 391 -23.69 1.59 -1.38
N SER A 392 -24.26 2.18 -2.44
CA SER A 392 -23.99 1.75 -3.83
C SER A 392 -22.56 2.08 -4.24
N SER A 393 -22.04 3.24 -3.83
CA SER A 393 -20.62 3.59 -4.02
C SER A 393 -19.70 2.64 -3.27
N TRP A 394 -20.04 2.26 -2.03
CA TRP A 394 -19.28 1.28 -1.26
C TRP A 394 -19.26 -0.10 -1.91
N PHE A 395 -20.41 -0.60 -2.38
CA PHE A 395 -20.51 -1.90 -3.04
C PHE A 395 -19.72 -1.93 -4.35
N ASN A 396 -19.79 -0.86 -5.14
CA ASN A 396 -18.97 -0.72 -6.36
C ASN A 396 -17.47 -0.76 -6.04
N HIS A 397 -17.01 -0.01 -5.04
CA HIS A 397 -15.61 -0.07 -4.60
C HIS A 397 -15.23 -1.47 -4.11
N PHE A 398 -16.09 -2.12 -3.32
CA PHE A 398 -15.88 -3.48 -2.84
C PHE A 398 -15.76 -4.48 -3.99
N THR A 399 -16.67 -4.47 -4.97
CA THR A 399 -16.63 -5.40 -6.11
C THR A 399 -15.37 -5.20 -6.96
N ILE A 400 -14.97 -3.95 -7.23
CA ILE A 400 -13.76 -3.66 -8.00
C ILE A 400 -12.51 -4.14 -7.25
N LEU A 401 -12.42 -3.84 -5.94
CA LEU A 401 -11.31 -4.27 -5.09
C LEU A 401 -11.26 -5.79 -4.94
N LEU A 402 -12.42 -6.45 -4.85
CA LEU A 402 -12.52 -7.91 -4.81
C LEU A 402 -12.05 -8.53 -6.11
N GLN A 403 -12.47 -8.00 -7.26
CA GLN A 403 -11.99 -8.46 -8.58
C GLN A 403 -10.47 -8.30 -8.71
N ARG A 404 -9.93 -7.14 -8.31
CA ARG A 404 -8.48 -6.89 -8.28
C ARG A 404 -7.77 -7.89 -7.39
N ASN A 405 -8.27 -8.10 -6.16
CA ASN A 405 -7.62 -8.97 -5.18
C ASN A 405 -7.70 -10.45 -5.58
N LEU A 406 -8.82 -10.92 -6.12
CA LEU A 406 -8.93 -12.28 -6.67
C LEU A 406 -7.98 -12.49 -7.86
N LYS A 407 -7.78 -11.47 -8.70
CA LYS A 407 -6.89 -11.56 -9.86
C LYS A 407 -5.42 -11.54 -9.47
N GLU A 408 -5.04 -10.63 -8.58
CA GLU A 408 -3.73 -10.58 -7.93
C GLU A 408 -3.42 -11.95 -7.29
N ARG A 409 -4.36 -12.44 -6.48
CA ARG A 409 -4.18 -13.66 -5.72
C ARG A 409 -4.30 -14.91 -6.55
N LYS A 410 -4.96 -14.95 -7.72
CA LYS A 410 -5.08 -16.18 -8.53
C LYS A 410 -3.73 -16.91 -8.68
N HIS A 411 -2.65 -16.17 -8.87
CA HIS A 411 -1.30 -16.71 -9.02
C HIS A 411 -0.64 -17.16 -7.69
N GLU A 412 -1.04 -16.61 -6.55
CA GLU A 412 -0.61 -17.05 -5.20
C GLU A 412 -1.55 -18.09 -4.57
N THR A 413 -2.80 -18.13 -5.02
CA THR A 413 -3.92 -18.99 -4.61
C THR A 413 -3.64 -20.40 -5.10
N PHE A 414 -3.25 -20.56 -6.36
CA PHE A 414 -2.71 -21.83 -6.87
C PHE A 414 -1.21 -21.97 -6.59
N ASN A 415 -0.75 -21.54 -5.41
CA ASN A 415 0.60 -21.90 -4.98
C ASN A 415 0.62 -23.42 -4.76
N SER A 416 1.12 -24.14 -5.76
CA SER A 416 1.24 -25.60 -5.76
C SER A 416 1.92 -26.10 -4.48
N LEU A 417 2.88 -25.33 -3.93
CA LEU A 417 3.56 -25.67 -2.67
C LEU A 417 2.61 -25.70 -1.46
N ARG A 418 1.65 -24.78 -1.37
CA ARG A 418 0.68 -24.76 -0.25
C ARG A 418 -0.27 -25.94 -0.33
N VAL A 419 -0.81 -26.20 -1.53
CA VAL A 419 -1.69 -27.35 -1.76
C VAL A 419 -0.93 -28.66 -1.49
N PHE A 420 0.29 -28.77 -2.01
CA PHE A 420 1.16 -29.93 -1.79
C PHE A 420 1.46 -30.16 -0.31
N GLN A 421 1.84 -29.12 0.45
CA GLN A 421 2.10 -29.23 1.88
C GLN A 421 0.88 -29.74 2.66
N VAL A 422 -0.32 -29.23 2.36
CA VAL A 422 -1.56 -29.66 3.02
C VAL A 422 -1.96 -31.09 2.61
N MET A 423 -1.78 -31.45 1.33
CA MET A 423 -2.03 -32.81 0.86
C MET A 423 -1.10 -33.82 1.54
N VAL A 424 0.21 -33.55 1.60
CA VAL A 424 1.19 -34.39 2.30
C VAL A 424 0.85 -34.49 3.79
N ALA A 425 0.53 -33.36 4.45
CA ALA A 425 0.12 -33.38 5.85
C ALA A 425 -1.15 -34.21 6.08
N SER A 426 -2.13 -34.14 5.17
CA SER A 426 -3.37 -34.93 5.26
C SER A 426 -3.13 -36.43 5.10
N LEU A 427 -2.27 -36.82 4.16
CA LEU A 427 -1.91 -38.22 3.93
C LEU A 427 -1.10 -38.78 5.09
N LEU A 428 -0.10 -38.04 5.58
CA LEU A 428 0.70 -38.44 6.74
C LEU A 428 -0.18 -38.61 7.99
N ALA A 429 -1.07 -37.65 8.27
CA ALA A 429 -2.01 -37.77 9.37
C ALA A 429 -2.96 -38.97 9.20
N GLY A 430 -3.45 -39.22 7.97
CA GLY A 430 -4.27 -40.38 7.66
C GLY A 430 -3.53 -41.72 7.86
N PHE A 431 -2.26 -41.80 7.49
CA PHE A 431 -1.43 -42.99 7.70
C PHE A 431 -1.04 -43.22 9.16
N MET A 432 -0.72 -42.15 9.90
CA MET A 432 -0.32 -42.26 11.31
C MET A 432 -1.46 -42.75 12.20
N TRP A 433 -2.70 -42.34 11.93
CA TRP A 433 -3.89 -42.73 12.69
C TRP A 433 -4.78 -43.72 11.93
N TRP A 434 -4.19 -44.55 11.07
CA TRP A 434 -4.91 -45.49 10.21
C TRP A 434 -5.84 -46.40 11.01
N HIS A 435 -7.15 -46.35 10.73
CA HIS A 435 -8.19 -47.17 11.36
C HIS A 435 -8.04 -47.28 12.89
N SER A 436 -7.81 -46.16 13.58
CA SER A 436 -7.70 -46.15 15.04
C SER A 436 -8.99 -46.68 15.68
N ASP A 437 -8.88 -47.77 16.44
CA ASP A 437 -10.03 -48.42 17.08
C ASP A 437 -10.74 -47.47 18.07
N TYR A 438 -12.05 -47.68 18.26
CA TYR A 438 -12.83 -46.86 19.20
C TYR A 438 -12.31 -46.96 20.66
N ARG A 439 -11.56 -48.04 20.97
CA ARG A 439 -11.01 -48.37 22.28
C ARG A 439 -9.78 -47.52 22.65
N ASP A 440 -8.99 -47.10 21.67
CA ASP A 440 -7.78 -46.29 21.88
C ASP A 440 -8.12 -44.79 21.84
N ILE A 441 -8.84 -44.35 22.88
CA ILE A 441 -9.33 -42.98 23.01
C ILE A 441 -8.18 -41.95 22.98
N GLN A 442 -7.05 -42.27 23.57
CA GLN A 442 -5.89 -41.37 23.63
C GLN A 442 -5.36 -41.03 22.23
N ASP A 443 -5.33 -41.98 21.31
CA ASP A 443 -4.84 -41.77 19.95
C ASP A 443 -5.79 -40.88 19.16
N ARG A 444 -7.11 -41.14 19.24
CA ARG A 444 -8.13 -40.31 18.59
C ARG A 444 -8.18 -38.90 19.15
N LEU A 445 -7.99 -38.72 20.45
CA LEU A 445 -7.86 -37.40 21.07
C LEU A 445 -6.61 -36.68 20.57
N GLY A 446 -5.49 -37.40 20.43
CA GLY A 446 -4.27 -36.90 19.82
C GLY A 446 -4.50 -36.41 18.38
N LEU A 447 -5.26 -37.15 17.57
CA LEU A 447 -5.65 -36.74 16.22
C LEU A 447 -6.50 -35.45 16.24
N LEU A 448 -7.57 -35.39 17.04
CA LEU A 448 -8.43 -34.20 17.11
C LEU A 448 -7.65 -32.96 17.59
N PHE A 449 -6.69 -33.16 18.49
CA PHE A 449 -5.81 -32.10 18.94
C PHE A 449 -4.81 -31.69 17.85
N PHE A 450 -4.23 -32.64 17.11
CA PHE A 450 -3.38 -32.36 15.96
C PHE A 450 -4.11 -31.54 14.89
N ILE A 451 -5.36 -31.89 14.56
CA ILE A 451 -6.22 -31.11 13.64
C ILE A 451 -6.37 -29.68 14.16
N SER A 452 -6.59 -29.51 15.47
CA SER A 452 -6.72 -28.19 16.11
C SER A 452 -5.41 -27.38 16.11
N ILE A 453 -4.26 -28.03 16.27
CA ILE A 453 -2.95 -27.36 16.18
C ILE A 453 -2.69 -26.91 14.74
N PHE A 454 -2.81 -27.84 13.78
CA PHE A 454 -2.48 -27.58 12.38
C PHE A 454 -3.31 -26.43 11.82
N TRP A 455 -4.64 -26.46 12.02
CA TRP A 455 -5.56 -25.43 11.56
C TRP A 455 -5.61 -24.17 12.45
N GLY A 456 -4.95 -24.19 13.60
CA GLY A 456 -4.73 -22.98 14.40
C GLY A 456 -3.51 -22.20 13.91
N VAL A 457 -2.38 -22.90 13.78
CA VAL A 457 -1.09 -22.28 13.46
C VAL A 457 -1.00 -21.89 11.98
N PHE A 458 -1.40 -22.76 11.06
CA PHE A 458 -1.21 -22.56 9.62
C PHE A 458 -1.89 -21.28 9.08
N PRO A 459 -3.22 -21.07 9.23
CA PRO A 459 -3.88 -19.86 8.74
C PRO A 459 -3.46 -18.61 9.51
N SER A 460 -3.26 -18.71 10.84
CA SER A 460 -2.78 -17.58 11.65
C SER A 460 -1.43 -17.06 11.16
N PHE A 461 -0.47 -17.95 10.94
CA PHE A 461 0.87 -17.58 10.51
C PHE A 461 0.88 -16.95 9.11
N ASN A 462 0.10 -17.51 8.17
CA ASN A 462 -0.03 -16.95 6.83
C ASN A 462 -0.69 -15.55 6.84
N ALA A 463 -1.73 -15.37 7.64
CA ALA A 463 -2.48 -14.11 7.71
C ALA A 463 -1.68 -12.92 8.27
N VAL A 464 -0.67 -13.19 9.09
CA VAL A 464 0.19 -12.16 9.72
C VAL A 464 0.93 -11.30 8.72
N PHE A 465 1.36 -11.88 7.61
CA PHE A 465 2.12 -11.17 6.58
C PHE A 465 1.24 -10.33 5.66
N ALA A 466 -0.08 -10.52 5.69
CA ALA A 466 -1.01 -9.94 4.72
C ALA A 466 -0.98 -8.41 4.67
N PHE A 467 -0.97 -7.73 5.83
CA PHE A 467 -0.95 -6.26 5.87
C PHE A 467 0.46 -5.64 5.85
N PRO A 468 1.48 -6.19 6.55
CA PRO A 468 2.83 -5.68 6.46
C PRO A 468 3.40 -5.66 5.04
N GLN A 469 3.08 -6.66 4.21
CA GLN A 469 3.53 -6.72 2.82
C GLN A 469 2.80 -5.69 1.92
N ASP A 470 1.50 -5.50 2.14
CA ASP A 470 0.68 -4.55 1.36
C ASP A 470 0.78 -3.09 1.85
N ARG A 471 1.53 -2.84 2.93
CA ARG A 471 1.59 -1.55 3.64
C ARG A 471 1.89 -0.37 2.72
N ALA A 472 2.87 -0.51 1.84
CA ALA A 472 3.32 0.58 0.97
C ALA A 472 2.22 1.00 -0.02
N ILE A 473 1.55 0.02 -0.63
CA ILE A 473 0.42 0.26 -1.54
C ILE A 473 -0.73 0.87 -0.75
N PHE A 474 -1.07 0.29 0.40
CA PHE A 474 -2.17 0.77 1.24
C PHE A 474 -2.02 2.24 1.65
N ILE A 475 -0.83 2.66 2.10
CA ILE A 475 -0.57 4.06 2.48
C ILE A 475 -0.68 4.98 1.25
N LYS A 476 -0.11 4.57 0.12
CA LYS A 476 -0.19 5.32 -1.15
C LYS A 476 -1.66 5.52 -1.56
N GLU A 477 -2.43 4.44 -1.67
CA GLU A 477 -3.83 4.50 -2.13
C GLU A 477 -4.74 5.28 -1.17
N ARG A 478 -4.45 5.20 0.14
CA ARG A 478 -5.17 5.97 1.17
C ARG A 478 -4.85 7.45 1.14
N SER A 479 -3.59 7.83 0.88
CA SER A 479 -3.19 9.23 0.75
C SER A 479 -3.84 9.93 -0.46
N SER A 480 -4.11 9.16 -1.53
CA SER A 480 -4.85 9.62 -2.71
C SER A 480 -6.37 9.57 -2.56
N GLY A 481 -6.89 9.03 -1.45
CA GLY A 481 -8.33 8.96 -1.16
C GLY A 481 -9.13 8.10 -2.15
N MET A 482 -8.52 7.06 -2.74
CA MET A 482 -9.16 6.30 -3.83
C MET A 482 -10.36 5.45 -3.39
N TYR A 483 -10.40 4.99 -2.14
CA TYR A 483 -11.49 4.15 -1.64
C TYR A 483 -11.63 4.25 -0.12
N THR A 484 -12.76 3.76 0.39
CA THR A 484 -13.03 3.68 1.84
C THR A 484 -12.27 2.54 2.49
N LEU A 485 -11.78 2.74 3.72
CA LEU A 485 -11.06 1.68 4.46
C LEU A 485 -11.90 0.40 4.64
N SER A 486 -13.21 0.56 4.85
CA SER A 486 -14.15 -0.56 5.00
C SER A 486 -14.26 -1.41 3.74
N SER A 487 -14.35 -0.79 2.55
CA SER A 487 -14.46 -1.53 1.29
C SER A 487 -13.20 -2.34 1.01
N TYR A 488 -12.02 -1.78 1.28
CA TYR A 488 -10.74 -2.50 1.16
C TYR A 488 -10.65 -3.68 2.14
N PHE A 489 -10.95 -3.46 3.41
CA PHE A 489 -10.85 -4.50 4.43
C PHE A 489 -11.82 -5.66 4.15
N MET A 490 -13.07 -5.37 3.77
CA MET A 490 -14.05 -6.40 3.40
C MET A 490 -13.67 -7.13 2.10
N ALA A 491 -13.19 -6.41 1.08
CA ALA A 491 -12.76 -7.02 -0.18
C ALA A 491 -11.59 -7.98 0.04
N ARG A 492 -10.64 -7.61 0.90
CA ARG A 492 -9.52 -8.48 1.29
C ARG A 492 -10.00 -9.73 2.02
N ILE A 493 -10.81 -9.58 3.06
CA ILE A 493 -11.37 -10.72 3.80
C ILE A 493 -12.11 -11.70 2.88
N THR A 494 -12.89 -11.16 1.94
CA THR A 494 -13.67 -11.97 1.01
C THR A 494 -12.80 -12.64 -0.05
N GLY A 495 -11.73 -11.96 -0.51
CA GLY A 495 -10.77 -12.50 -1.47
C GLY A 495 -9.95 -13.67 -0.91
N ASP A 496 -9.71 -13.69 0.40
CA ASP A 496 -8.97 -14.75 1.09
C ASP A 496 -9.82 -16.01 1.36
N LEU A 497 -11.15 -15.84 1.43
CA LEU A 497 -12.10 -16.86 1.86
C LEU A 497 -12.06 -18.18 1.04
N PRO A 498 -11.98 -18.17 -0.30
CA PRO A 498 -12.06 -19.43 -1.07
C PRO A 498 -10.97 -20.44 -0.71
N MET A 499 -9.73 -19.99 -0.49
CA MET A 499 -8.61 -20.90 -0.15
C MET A 499 -8.69 -21.38 1.28
N GLU A 500 -9.10 -20.51 2.20
CA GLU A 500 -9.28 -20.84 3.61
C GLU A 500 -10.45 -21.82 3.83
N LEU A 501 -11.34 -21.99 2.85
CA LEU A 501 -12.41 -22.99 2.89
C LEU A 501 -12.04 -24.28 2.15
N ILE A 502 -11.38 -24.20 1.00
CA ILE A 502 -11.03 -25.39 0.19
C ILE A 502 -9.97 -26.26 0.88
N LEU A 503 -8.89 -25.66 1.42
CA LEU A 503 -7.78 -26.44 1.98
C LEU A 503 -8.15 -27.26 3.24
N PRO A 504 -8.91 -26.72 4.22
CA PRO A 504 -9.37 -27.54 5.35
C PRO A 504 -10.37 -28.60 4.93
N THR A 505 -11.22 -28.32 3.94
CA THR A 505 -12.18 -29.30 3.43
C THR A 505 -11.46 -30.50 2.82
N THR A 506 -10.45 -30.28 1.96
CA THR A 506 -9.68 -31.38 1.37
C THR A 506 -8.91 -32.16 2.44
N PHE A 507 -8.24 -31.49 3.37
CA PHE A 507 -7.52 -32.14 4.46
C PHE A 507 -8.44 -32.99 5.34
N LEU A 508 -9.60 -32.45 5.74
CA LEU A 508 -10.53 -33.15 6.61
C LEU A 508 -11.17 -34.34 5.89
N THR A 509 -11.56 -34.20 4.61
CA THR A 509 -12.11 -35.33 3.85
C THR A 509 -11.15 -36.52 3.82
N VAL A 510 -9.88 -36.31 3.53
CA VAL A 510 -8.88 -37.40 3.49
C VAL A 510 -8.68 -38.00 4.88
N THR A 511 -8.38 -37.17 5.88
CA THR A 511 -8.06 -37.65 7.23
C THR A 511 -9.25 -38.32 7.92
N TYR A 512 -10.47 -37.81 7.76
CA TYR A 512 -11.66 -38.33 8.43
C TYR A 512 -12.00 -39.76 8.02
N TRP A 513 -11.94 -40.04 6.71
CA TRP A 513 -12.26 -41.36 6.18
C TRP A 513 -11.11 -42.36 6.41
N MET A 514 -9.85 -41.95 6.30
CA MET A 514 -8.69 -42.84 6.55
C MET A 514 -8.57 -43.28 8.02
N THR A 515 -8.96 -42.42 8.96
CA THR A 515 -8.85 -42.69 10.40
C THR A 515 -10.04 -43.45 10.98
N GLY A 516 -11.16 -43.53 10.27
CA GLY A 516 -12.35 -44.22 10.75
C GLY A 516 -13.07 -43.48 11.89
N LEU A 517 -13.16 -42.15 11.79
CA LEU A 517 -14.01 -41.34 12.67
C LEU A 517 -15.50 -41.68 12.48
N LYS A 518 -16.38 -41.14 13.34
CA LYS A 518 -17.81 -41.52 13.39
C LYS A 518 -18.46 -41.46 11.99
N PRO A 519 -18.93 -42.56 11.38
CA PRO A 519 -19.30 -42.61 9.95
C PRO A 519 -20.62 -41.88 9.60
N GLN A 520 -21.17 -41.09 10.52
CA GLN A 520 -22.42 -40.35 10.31
C GLN A 520 -22.18 -39.06 9.52
N LEU A 521 -22.96 -38.83 8.47
CA LEU A 521 -22.88 -37.61 7.66
C LEU A 521 -23.06 -36.33 8.50
N SER A 522 -23.95 -36.37 9.50
CA SER A 522 -24.16 -35.26 10.44
C SER A 522 -22.91 -34.95 11.28
N ALA A 523 -22.22 -35.99 11.75
CA ALA A 523 -20.98 -35.83 12.51
C ALA A 523 -19.84 -35.30 11.65
N PHE A 524 -19.73 -35.75 10.40
CA PHE A 524 -18.79 -35.20 9.43
C PHE A 524 -19.07 -33.72 9.16
N ALA A 525 -20.32 -33.37 8.85
CA ALA A 525 -20.71 -31.99 8.57
C ALA A 525 -20.47 -31.05 9.77
N LEU A 526 -20.79 -31.49 10.99
CA LEU A 526 -20.51 -30.73 12.21
C LEU A 526 -19.01 -30.57 12.46
N THR A 527 -18.22 -31.62 12.25
CA THR A 527 -16.74 -31.56 12.37
C THR A 527 -16.16 -30.58 11.35
N LEU A 528 -16.64 -30.63 10.10
CA LEU A 528 -16.25 -29.70 9.05
C LEU A 528 -16.60 -28.25 9.41
N MET A 529 -17.82 -28.00 9.89
CA MET A 529 -18.24 -26.64 10.31
C MET A 529 -17.40 -26.10 11.47
N VAL A 530 -17.07 -26.93 12.47
CA VAL A 530 -16.20 -26.55 13.59
C VAL A 530 -14.80 -26.19 13.08
N VAL A 531 -14.20 -27.03 12.22
CA VAL A 531 -12.86 -26.78 11.66
C VAL A 531 -12.87 -25.51 10.80
N LEU A 532 -13.85 -25.33 9.91
CA LEU A 532 -13.95 -24.14 9.06
C LEU A 532 -14.13 -22.87 9.88
N GLY A 533 -15.02 -22.87 10.88
CA GLY A 533 -15.20 -21.73 11.77
C GLY A 533 -13.92 -21.40 12.55
N TYR A 534 -13.21 -22.42 13.04
CA TYR A 534 -11.95 -22.26 13.76
C TYR A 534 -10.82 -21.70 12.88
N VAL A 535 -10.72 -22.14 11.62
CA VAL A 535 -9.76 -21.59 10.64
C VAL A 535 -9.99 -20.10 10.44
N LEU A 536 -11.25 -19.67 10.28
CA LEU A 536 -11.61 -18.26 10.10
C LEU A 536 -11.30 -17.40 11.34
N VAL A 537 -11.49 -17.95 12.55
CA VAL A 537 -11.11 -17.27 13.81
C VAL A 537 -9.59 -17.12 13.91
N SER A 538 -8.86 -18.20 13.64
CA SER A 538 -7.39 -18.25 13.69
C SER A 538 -6.75 -17.29 12.68
N GLN A 539 -7.25 -17.29 11.44
CA GLN A 539 -6.89 -16.29 10.42
C GLN A 539 -7.14 -14.86 10.93
N GLY A 540 -8.28 -14.61 11.59
CA GLY A 540 -8.62 -13.32 12.19
C GLY A 540 -7.58 -12.83 13.20
N LEU A 541 -7.10 -13.72 14.07
CA LEU A 541 -6.03 -13.39 15.04
C LEU A 541 -4.74 -12.96 14.31
N GLY A 542 -4.33 -13.73 13.29
CA GLY A 542 -3.16 -13.41 12.47
C GLY A 542 -3.28 -12.04 11.79
N LEU A 543 -4.44 -11.75 11.19
CA LEU A 543 -4.74 -10.44 10.59
C LEU A 543 -4.67 -9.30 11.63
N ALA A 544 -5.17 -9.51 12.85
CA ALA A 544 -5.15 -8.52 13.90
C ALA A 544 -3.73 -8.18 14.37
N LEU A 545 -2.90 -9.20 14.61
CA LEU A 545 -1.51 -9.02 15.03
C LEU A 545 -0.65 -8.41 13.92
N GLY A 546 -0.87 -8.83 12.66
CA GLY A 546 -0.23 -8.22 11.48
C GLY A 546 -0.59 -6.75 11.31
N ALA A 547 -1.85 -6.38 11.48
CA ALA A 547 -2.32 -5.00 11.40
C ALA A 547 -1.84 -4.12 12.56
N LEU A 548 -1.66 -4.68 13.76
CA LEU A 548 -1.19 -3.95 14.94
C LEU A 548 0.30 -3.58 14.84
N ILE A 549 1.11 -4.51 14.36
CA ILE A 549 2.58 -4.38 14.38
C ILE A 549 3.12 -3.73 13.10
N MET A 550 2.49 -3.95 11.94
CA MET A 550 2.89 -3.39 10.63
C MET A 550 4.36 -3.63 10.23
N ASP A 551 4.97 -4.69 10.79
CA ASP A 551 6.32 -5.17 10.52
C ASP A 551 6.28 -6.70 10.46
N ALA A 552 6.68 -7.27 9.32
CA ALA A 552 6.59 -8.71 9.07
C ALA A 552 7.41 -9.56 10.05
N LYS A 553 8.62 -9.11 10.41
CA LYS A 553 9.53 -9.88 11.28
C LYS A 553 9.04 -9.87 12.72
N LYS A 554 8.65 -8.70 13.22
CA LYS A 554 8.13 -8.56 14.59
C LYS A 554 6.79 -9.26 14.75
N ALA A 555 5.92 -9.15 13.76
CA ALA A 555 4.59 -9.76 13.83
C ALA A 555 4.65 -11.30 13.83
N SER A 556 5.54 -11.89 13.04
CA SER A 556 5.68 -13.36 13.00
C SER A 556 6.14 -13.92 14.35
N THR A 557 7.09 -13.28 15.02
CA THR A 557 7.54 -13.68 16.36
C THR A 557 6.42 -13.60 17.40
N VAL A 558 5.60 -12.55 17.37
CA VAL A 558 4.48 -12.40 18.32
C VAL A 558 3.43 -13.49 18.10
N VAL A 559 3.13 -13.82 16.84
CA VAL A 559 2.13 -14.85 16.53
C VAL A 559 2.61 -16.24 16.88
N THR A 560 3.89 -16.58 16.66
CA THR A 560 4.43 -17.89 17.07
C THR A 560 4.39 -18.07 18.58
N VAL A 561 4.75 -17.04 19.36
CA VAL A 561 4.66 -17.08 20.83
C VAL A 561 3.21 -17.19 21.30
N THR A 562 2.30 -16.43 20.70
CA THR A 562 0.85 -16.49 21.05
C THR A 562 0.27 -17.87 20.73
N MET A 563 0.60 -18.43 19.57
CA MET A 563 0.17 -19.77 19.16
C MET A 563 0.74 -20.85 20.08
N LEU A 564 2.02 -20.76 20.46
CA LEU A 564 2.63 -21.70 21.40
C LEU A 564 1.89 -21.70 22.75
N ALA A 565 1.54 -20.51 23.26
CA ALA A 565 0.74 -20.39 24.47
C ALA A 565 -0.65 -21.03 24.32
N PHE A 566 -1.31 -20.86 23.17
CA PHE A 566 -2.62 -21.45 22.89
C PHE A 566 -2.57 -22.98 22.73
N VAL A 567 -1.49 -23.52 22.16
CA VAL A 567 -1.26 -24.97 22.07
C VAL A 567 -1.05 -25.57 23.46
N LEU A 568 -0.19 -24.97 24.30
CA LEU A 568 0.06 -25.48 25.66
C LEU A 568 -1.20 -25.47 26.53
N THR A 569 -2.08 -24.48 26.31
CA THR A 569 -3.30 -24.27 27.11
C THR A 569 -4.56 -24.84 26.45
N GLY A 570 -4.40 -25.56 25.33
CA GLY A 570 -5.48 -26.14 24.54
C GLY A 570 -6.22 -27.30 25.21
N GLY A 571 -5.76 -27.78 26.37
CA GLY A 571 -6.44 -28.79 27.19
C GLY A 571 -6.03 -30.24 26.95
N TYR A 572 -5.08 -30.50 26.03
CA TYR A 572 -4.51 -31.84 25.82
C TYR A 572 -3.19 -32.07 26.58
N TYR A 573 -2.25 -31.12 26.54
CA TYR A 573 -0.94 -31.28 27.20
C TYR A 573 -0.98 -30.98 28.70
N VAL A 574 -1.67 -29.90 29.10
CA VAL A 574 -1.71 -29.44 30.49
C VAL A 574 -3.16 -29.42 30.97
N HIS A 575 -3.50 -30.35 31.87
CA HIS A 575 -4.84 -30.43 32.45
C HIS A 575 -5.01 -29.53 33.69
N LYS A 576 -3.97 -29.43 34.54
CA LYS A 576 -3.98 -28.60 35.76
C LYS A 576 -3.08 -27.37 35.58
N VAL A 577 -3.69 -26.27 35.14
CA VAL A 577 -3.01 -24.96 35.06
C VAL A 577 -3.10 -24.26 36.42
N ALA A 578 -2.01 -23.64 36.87
CA ALA A 578 -2.00 -22.83 38.09
C ALA A 578 -3.09 -21.74 38.03
N SER A 579 -3.72 -21.42 39.16
CA SER A 579 -4.86 -20.49 39.24
C SER A 579 -4.57 -19.12 38.61
N PHE A 580 -3.36 -18.58 38.80
CA PHE A 580 -2.90 -17.33 38.20
C PHE A 580 -2.86 -17.36 36.65
N MET A 581 -2.59 -18.51 36.02
CA MET A 581 -2.50 -18.64 34.57
C MET A 581 -3.79 -19.21 33.93
N SER A 582 -4.81 -19.53 34.72
CA SER A 582 -6.04 -20.16 34.24
C SER A 582 -6.83 -19.29 33.24
N TRP A 583 -6.66 -17.97 33.27
CA TRP A 583 -7.35 -17.04 32.35
C TRP A 583 -6.96 -17.24 30.88
N ILE A 584 -5.73 -17.70 30.60
CA ILE A 584 -5.22 -17.83 29.23
C ILE A 584 -5.99 -18.89 28.43
N LYS A 585 -6.51 -19.91 29.14
CA LYS A 585 -7.37 -20.97 28.61
C LYS A 585 -8.65 -20.38 27.99
N TYR A 586 -9.21 -19.33 28.59
CA TYR A 586 -10.42 -18.69 28.08
C TYR A 586 -10.17 -17.78 26.88
N ILE A 587 -8.93 -17.40 26.62
CA ILE A 587 -8.51 -16.62 25.45
C ILE A 587 -8.07 -17.54 24.30
N SER A 588 -7.62 -18.76 24.62
CA SER A 588 -7.16 -19.74 23.64
C SER A 588 -8.29 -20.21 22.72
N THR A 589 -8.14 -19.94 21.42
CA THR A 589 -9.07 -20.42 20.38
C THR A 589 -8.97 -21.94 20.22
N THR A 590 -7.77 -22.50 20.37
CA THR A 590 -7.49 -23.95 20.30
C THR A 590 -8.28 -24.72 21.35
N PHE A 591 -8.42 -24.16 22.56
CA PHE A 591 -9.13 -24.78 23.65
C PHE A 591 -10.62 -25.03 23.35
N TYR A 592 -11.32 -24.02 22.83
CA TYR A 592 -12.75 -24.15 22.48
C TYR A 592 -12.95 -25.06 21.25
N SER A 593 -12.08 -24.97 20.25
CA SER A 593 -12.14 -25.81 19.04
C SER A 593 -11.95 -27.29 19.37
N TYR A 594 -10.91 -27.61 20.15
CA TYR A 594 -10.62 -28.98 20.57
C TYR A 594 -11.80 -29.61 21.34
N ARG A 595 -12.41 -28.85 22.26
CA ARG A 595 -13.59 -29.31 23.00
C ARG A 595 -14.82 -29.53 22.13
N LEU A 596 -15.06 -28.67 21.14
CA LEU A 596 -16.14 -28.85 20.18
C LEU A 596 -15.92 -30.11 19.33
N LEU A 597 -14.69 -30.37 18.90
CA LEU A 597 -14.35 -31.59 18.16
C LEU A 597 -14.58 -32.86 19.00
N ILE A 598 -14.19 -32.86 20.27
CA ILE A 598 -14.51 -33.96 21.20
C ILE A 598 -16.01 -34.14 21.31
N ASN A 599 -16.77 -33.06 21.56
CA ASN A 599 -18.21 -33.12 21.74
C ASN A 599 -18.93 -33.69 20.50
N VAL A 600 -18.50 -33.33 19.28
CA VAL A 600 -19.09 -33.86 18.05
C VAL A 600 -18.82 -35.36 17.85
N GLN A 601 -17.60 -35.82 18.17
CA GLN A 601 -17.21 -37.22 17.98
C GLN A 601 -17.73 -38.16 19.07
N TYR A 602 -17.78 -37.66 20.31
CA TYR A 602 -17.99 -38.47 21.51
C TYR A 602 -19.25 -38.10 22.31
N GLY A 603 -19.96 -37.05 21.92
CA GLY A 603 -21.20 -36.60 22.57
C GLY A 603 -20.98 -36.17 24.03
N GLN A 604 -22.01 -36.36 24.86
CA GLN A 604 -21.93 -36.18 26.33
C GLN A 604 -21.16 -37.32 27.03
N GLY A 605 -20.47 -38.18 26.29
CA GLY A 605 -19.70 -39.30 26.83
C GLY A 605 -20.55 -40.51 27.27
N GLU A 606 -21.88 -40.49 27.12
CA GLU A 606 -22.75 -41.59 27.53
C GLU A 606 -22.42 -42.90 26.82
N SER A 607 -22.18 -42.85 25.50
CA SER A 607 -21.83 -44.03 24.70
C SER A 607 -20.42 -44.57 24.96
N ILE A 608 -19.57 -43.83 25.67
CA ILE A 608 -18.19 -44.22 26.00
C ILE A 608 -18.12 -44.70 27.44
N ALA A 609 -18.85 -44.03 28.34
CA ALA A 609 -19.05 -44.47 29.71
C ALA A 609 -19.71 -45.86 29.76
N SER A 610 -20.66 -46.14 28.87
CA SER A 610 -21.28 -47.47 28.73
C SER A 610 -20.34 -48.53 28.15
N LEU A 611 -19.39 -48.14 27.31
CA LEU A 611 -18.52 -49.05 26.51
C LEU A 611 -17.15 -49.31 27.18
N LEU A 612 -16.76 -48.45 28.11
CA LEU A 612 -15.64 -48.63 29.05
C LEU A 612 -16.07 -49.19 30.42
N GLY A 613 -17.36 -49.41 30.65
CA GLY A 613 -17.88 -49.97 31.90
C GLY A 613 -17.90 -49.00 33.10
N CYS A 614 -17.76 -47.69 32.86
CA CYS A 614 -17.73 -46.67 33.93
C CYS A 614 -19.06 -46.48 34.67
N CYS A 615 -20.17 -47.08 34.19
CA CYS A 615 -21.49 -47.02 34.85
C CYS A 615 -21.64 -48.00 36.02
N CYS A 616 -20.65 -48.85 36.32
CA CYS A 616 -20.71 -49.86 37.38
C CYS A 616 -19.83 -49.52 38.59
N SER A 617 -19.90 -48.29 39.12
CA SER A 617 -19.18 -47.93 40.35
C SER A 617 -19.94 -48.28 41.65
N ASN A 618 -21.02 -49.07 41.58
CA ASN A 618 -21.81 -49.48 42.74
C ASN A 618 -22.03 -51.00 42.87
N MET A 619 -21.16 -51.85 42.30
CA MET A 619 -21.25 -53.30 42.55
C MET A 619 -19.86 -53.94 42.72
N SER A 620 -19.62 -54.34 43.98
CA SER A 620 -18.72 -55.41 44.46
C SER A 620 -17.23 -55.38 44.10
N SER A 621 -16.45 -55.12 45.15
CA SER A 621 -15.12 -55.67 45.41
C SER A 621 -15.03 -57.19 45.20
N SER A 622 -14.27 -57.66 44.21
CA SER A 622 -13.42 -58.86 44.31
C SER A 622 -12.63 -59.13 43.02
N SER A 623 -11.30 -59.27 43.19
CA SER A 623 -10.33 -59.99 42.33
C SER A 623 -10.14 -59.57 40.86
N GLY A 624 -9.05 -58.81 40.58
CA GLY A 624 -8.54 -58.56 39.21
C GLY A 624 -7.57 -57.37 39.10
N GLY A 625 -6.42 -57.42 39.78
CA GLY A 625 -5.59 -56.25 40.14
C GLY A 625 -4.67 -55.58 39.08
N GLN A 626 -4.92 -55.65 37.77
CA GLN A 626 -4.11 -54.89 36.79
C GLN A 626 -4.88 -54.24 35.63
N LEU A 627 -6.09 -54.71 35.29
CA LEU A 627 -6.92 -54.11 34.23
C LEU A 627 -7.86 -53.00 34.74
N LEU A 628 -8.08 -52.93 36.05
CA LEU A 628 -8.97 -51.95 36.69
C LEU A 628 -8.37 -50.54 36.82
N ASP A 629 -7.04 -50.42 36.82
CA ASP A 629 -6.37 -49.11 37.01
C ASP A 629 -6.40 -48.25 35.73
N ARG A 630 -6.30 -48.91 34.56
CA ARG A 630 -6.43 -48.25 33.24
C ARG A 630 -7.87 -47.81 32.95
N SER A 631 -8.86 -48.54 33.45
CA SER A 631 -10.27 -48.17 33.32
C SER A 631 -10.65 -47.04 34.29
N ALA A 632 -10.16 -47.04 35.54
CA ALA A 632 -10.39 -45.95 36.50
C ALA A 632 -9.78 -44.60 36.06
N THR A 633 -8.57 -44.60 35.49
CA THR A 633 -7.92 -43.40 34.91
C THR A 633 -8.67 -42.87 33.68
N THR A 634 -9.18 -43.77 32.83
CA THR A 634 -10.00 -43.40 31.66
C THR A 634 -11.38 -42.87 32.07
N CYS A 635 -12.00 -43.41 33.13
CA CYS A 635 -13.28 -42.90 33.67
C CYS A 635 -13.13 -41.52 34.35
N ASN A 636 -12.04 -41.27 35.09
CA ASN A 636 -11.75 -39.96 35.67
C ASN A 636 -11.50 -38.88 34.60
N PHE A 637 -10.89 -39.25 33.47
CA PHE A 637 -10.73 -38.39 32.31
C PHE A 637 -12.08 -38.01 31.67
N ILE A 638 -13.02 -38.95 31.56
CA ILE A 638 -14.38 -38.69 31.06
C ILE A 638 -15.14 -37.74 31.99
N ASP A 639 -15.02 -37.91 33.30
CA ASP A 639 -15.71 -37.07 34.28
C ASP A 639 -15.13 -35.63 34.33
N GLN A 640 -13.80 -35.47 34.22
CA GLN A 640 -13.14 -34.15 34.26
C GLN A 640 -13.13 -33.39 32.92
N ASP A 641 -12.88 -34.06 31.80
CA ASP A 641 -12.75 -33.40 30.49
C ASP A 641 -14.02 -33.47 29.63
N ILE A 642 -14.93 -34.43 29.85
CA ILE A 642 -16.19 -34.59 29.08
C ILE A 642 -17.43 -34.08 29.84
N ARG A 643 -17.56 -34.34 31.16
CA ARG A 643 -18.77 -33.96 31.93
C ARG A 643 -18.73 -32.58 32.59
N GLY A 644 -17.57 -32.04 32.98
CA GLY A 644 -17.45 -30.69 33.57
C GLY A 644 -17.56 -29.52 32.57
N GLN A 645 -18.23 -29.70 31.44
CA GLN A 645 -18.06 -28.83 30.26
C GLN A 645 -18.92 -27.55 30.26
N THR A 646 -18.32 -26.48 29.74
CA THR A 646 -19.04 -25.36 29.14
C THR A 646 -19.93 -25.89 28.00
N PRO A 647 -21.22 -25.53 27.94
CA PRO A 647 -22.10 -26.07 26.93
C PRO A 647 -21.59 -25.76 25.51
N PRO A 648 -21.77 -26.67 24.54
CA PRO A 648 -21.24 -26.50 23.18
C PRO A 648 -21.72 -25.20 22.53
N ALA A 649 -22.95 -24.76 22.84
CA ALA A 649 -23.49 -23.48 22.40
C ALA A 649 -22.66 -22.27 22.89
N VAL A 650 -22.14 -22.32 24.12
CA VAL A 650 -21.27 -21.26 24.67
C VAL A 650 -19.93 -21.25 23.96
N SER A 651 -19.32 -22.41 23.69
CA SER A 651 -18.06 -22.49 22.93
C SER A 651 -18.21 -21.92 21.52
N VAL A 652 -19.31 -22.24 20.81
CA VAL A 652 -19.61 -21.66 19.50
C VAL A 652 -19.83 -20.15 19.59
N GLY A 653 -20.58 -19.68 20.59
CA GLY A 653 -20.80 -18.26 20.84
C GLY A 653 -19.49 -17.49 21.09
N ILE A 654 -18.58 -18.05 21.89
CA ILE A 654 -17.27 -17.46 22.17
C ILE A 654 -16.41 -17.40 20.90
N LEU A 655 -16.35 -18.48 20.11
CA LEU A 655 -15.63 -18.48 18.84
C LEU A 655 -16.19 -17.43 17.87
N PHE A 656 -17.51 -17.25 17.82
CA PHE A 656 -18.14 -16.21 17.01
C PHE A 656 -17.81 -14.80 17.50
N ILE A 657 -17.78 -14.57 18.82
CA ILE A 657 -17.33 -13.31 19.41
C ILE A 657 -15.86 -13.04 19.08
N MET A 658 -14.99 -14.05 19.20
CA MET A 658 -13.57 -13.95 18.83
C MET A 658 -13.38 -13.64 17.35
N PHE A 659 -14.17 -14.29 16.47
CA PHE A 659 -14.17 -14.03 15.03
C PHE A 659 -14.44 -12.55 14.71
N ILE A 660 -15.50 -11.97 15.30
CA ILE A 660 -15.84 -10.55 15.11
C ILE A 660 -14.78 -9.66 15.78
N GLY A 661 -14.39 -10.00 17.01
CA GLY A 661 -13.45 -9.23 17.82
C GLY A 661 -12.08 -9.05 17.17
N TYR A 662 -11.48 -10.12 16.65
CA TYR A 662 -10.18 -10.04 15.96
C TYR A 662 -10.27 -9.24 14.67
N ARG A 663 -11.35 -9.39 13.88
CA ARG A 663 -11.54 -8.61 12.65
C ARG A 663 -11.77 -7.13 12.94
N LEU A 664 -12.54 -6.81 13.99
CA LEU A 664 -12.74 -5.43 14.44
C LEU A 664 -11.42 -4.82 14.94
N LEU A 665 -10.62 -5.59 15.69
CA LEU A 665 -9.31 -5.15 16.16
C LEU A 665 -8.37 -4.84 14.98
N ALA A 666 -8.32 -5.72 13.97
CA ALA A 666 -7.55 -5.50 12.75
C ALA A 666 -8.02 -4.23 12.01
N TYR A 667 -9.33 -4.02 11.89
CA TYR A 667 -9.89 -2.83 11.26
C TYR A 667 -9.54 -1.54 12.02
N ILE A 668 -9.66 -1.55 13.36
CA ILE A 668 -9.32 -0.40 14.21
C ILE A 668 -7.82 -0.09 14.11
N ALA A 669 -6.96 -1.12 14.12
CA ALA A 669 -5.52 -0.96 13.95
C ALA A 669 -5.19 -0.29 12.60
N LEU A 670 -5.80 -0.76 11.50
CA LEU A 670 -5.67 -0.15 10.17
C LEU A 670 -6.21 1.28 10.12
N ARG A 671 -7.27 1.59 10.88
CA ARG A 671 -7.83 2.94 10.93
C ARG A 671 -6.89 3.93 11.61
N ARG A 672 -6.16 3.49 12.64
CA ARG A 672 -5.20 4.31 13.41
C ARG A 672 -3.95 4.71 12.63
N ILE A 673 -3.60 3.96 11.57
CA ILE A 673 -2.48 4.33 10.70
C ILE A 673 -2.84 5.63 9.99
N ARG A 674 -2.14 6.70 10.39
CA ARG A 674 -2.24 8.02 9.74
C ARG A 674 -1.68 7.88 8.32
N ALA A 675 -2.48 8.30 7.35
CA ALA A 675 -2.11 8.37 5.94
C ALA A 675 -1.31 9.64 5.66
#